data_AF-Q973E3-F1
#
_entry.id   AF-Q973E3-F1
#
_cell.length_a   1.000
_cell.length_b   1.000
_cell.length_c   1.000
_cell.angle_alpha   90.00
_cell.angle_beta   90.00
_cell.angle_gamma   90.00
#
_symmetry.space_group_name_H-M   'P 1'
#
loop_
_entity.id
_entity.type
_entity.pdbx_description
1 polymer ?
#
loop_
_entity_poly.entity_id
_entity_poly.type
_entity_poly.pdbx_seq_one_letter_code
_entity_poly.pdbx_strand_id
1 'polypeptide(L)'
;MSERLQWAKEFVESGYAIIPIDPQSKKPVIKEWEKYSTQPLSDEDKQKFLKMVEDGYNYAVVCGQHGLVVLDFENKELLKSWIGESVVNDICSKTLCVDTPHGGLHIYLISNDIPPHKFNPAFVKDNETVMDLQSYKSYVLGPESCINHKNCSTDKCPWRGQDYTTCYTAEMPLGNVILGSDVDLKGLLKFFIEKGKKLGIEPSARLLEWLGDEVKKEDEKLEKLKEEMAKYDRFKGKTVEAIREEVCKEISKELEELKGKDDKKSKKWSAILTTAESAVCEGKTYAEIGIDRSRGDWAFYYVLFSHGATNLDVLEQLLPSDSKVFAPKWDKYYVHTVKKVWEKVKPLLEFQAQVKGKKEKEAKKIAKSIITGTILRLHKIKTFYQVTGHNQAVIGVFKWDKKKGVYTPFDKGLRKEIREIAEMLEIRSRDKTLAQLSKRDVDDIFDEIKDLTLTPLPKEPLRIAFKNGTLEWTEKGIIWYDAKERSPKVYSFYYLPWEVKVEEIEKFMNKEITVKDIEELASRLCPKSLETFKQWVDDKWVLLFEIIGYTLYPEIKFRKAFMVIGSGGNGKSTYINLIKKILGDYAVSISPRELFDPQNRFIAGNLYHKLANAVAESKNYTIEDMDRFKRLTGGDWITADVKFKDPITFKNIAKLIIASNNMPAVRDTDDKAFWHRWVLVEFPHEFKDNDTWFDKVFTEEEINGIVTTSIMAISRAFQMGHFDFEQNEKEVMDLWLSHIDSVYSFVKTYAEKGILTVDPKNGDLVVEKKRLYKMYRDYCNTMGFRGVGPNSFSRKLRTYFNISTDRKVVGYKDGKPIRRKFLVGIGINELEAYRQLNHETTIDEIKEFLNYIKENNNTIKEFTDIVKDFGDRDKANKFVKFCQDHRFCEPRGMDIFEIHLD
;
A
#
# COMPACT_ATOMS: atom_id res chain seq x y z
N MET A 1 26.91 -24.60 52.31
CA MET A 1 26.23 -25.03 51.08
C MET A 1 25.63 -23.77 50.46
N SER A 2 25.80 -23.50 49.16
CA SER A 2 25.12 -22.34 48.56
C SER A 2 23.61 -22.57 48.61
N GLU A 3 22.83 -21.51 48.83
CA GLU A 3 21.35 -21.61 48.88
C GLU A 3 20.79 -22.21 47.58
N ARG A 4 21.42 -21.90 46.44
CA ARG A 4 21.14 -22.54 45.13
C ARG A 4 21.28 -24.06 45.16
N LEU A 5 22.36 -24.58 45.75
CA LEU A 5 22.56 -26.03 45.87
C LEU A 5 21.57 -26.65 46.85
N GLN A 6 21.19 -25.92 47.89
CA GLN A 6 20.18 -26.38 48.85
C GLN A 6 18.82 -26.55 48.17
N TRP A 7 18.34 -25.53 47.48
CA TRP A 7 17.08 -25.62 46.72
C TRP A 7 17.12 -26.72 45.66
N ALA A 8 18.23 -26.87 44.94
CA ALA A 8 18.39 -27.93 43.96
C ALA A 8 18.25 -29.32 44.59
N LYS A 9 18.83 -29.54 45.78
CA LYS A 9 18.68 -30.80 46.53
C LYS A 9 17.24 -31.04 46.94
N GLU A 10 16.58 -30.03 47.48
CA GLU A 10 15.18 -30.13 47.92
C GLU A 10 14.23 -30.55 46.78
N PHE A 11 14.38 -29.99 45.58
CA PHE A 11 13.58 -30.41 44.42
C PHE A 11 13.83 -31.87 44.04
N VAL A 12 15.11 -32.30 44.06
CA VAL A 12 15.50 -33.68 43.74
C VAL A 12 14.98 -34.67 44.79
N GLU A 13 15.11 -34.34 46.06
CA GLU A 13 14.61 -35.14 47.19
C GLU A 13 13.08 -35.22 47.20
N SER A 14 12.41 -34.15 46.75
CA SER A 14 10.96 -34.10 46.54
C SER A 14 10.49 -34.80 45.25
N GLY A 15 11.41 -35.43 44.49
CA GLY A 15 11.09 -36.25 43.32
C GLY A 15 10.98 -35.49 42.00
N TYR A 16 11.29 -34.19 41.97
CA TYR A 16 11.25 -33.37 40.76
C TYR A 16 12.60 -33.35 40.06
N ALA A 17 12.58 -33.50 38.73
CA ALA A 17 13.79 -33.40 37.95
C ALA A 17 14.31 -31.95 37.87
N ILE A 18 15.59 -31.79 38.18
CA ILE A 18 16.37 -30.59 37.88
C ILE A 18 17.32 -30.85 36.72
N ILE A 19 17.70 -29.78 36.02
CA ILE A 19 18.72 -29.83 34.96
C ILE A 19 19.72 -28.67 35.13
N PRO A 20 21.02 -28.89 34.89
CA PRO A 20 22.01 -27.83 34.96
C PRO A 20 21.86 -26.84 33.80
N ILE A 21 21.92 -25.56 34.14
CA ILE A 21 21.82 -24.41 33.24
C ILE A 21 23.15 -23.68 33.22
N ASP A 22 23.57 -23.28 32.03
CA ASP A 22 24.78 -22.51 31.83
C ASP A 22 24.74 -21.19 32.65
N PRO A 23 25.80 -20.82 33.40
CA PRO A 23 25.78 -19.61 34.23
C PRO A 23 25.59 -18.31 33.46
N GLN A 24 25.96 -18.30 32.17
CA GLN A 24 25.94 -17.10 31.32
C GLN A 24 24.70 -17.03 30.43
N SER A 25 23.91 -18.09 30.35
CA SER A 25 22.73 -18.17 29.48
C SER A 25 21.59 -18.96 30.12
N LYS A 26 20.33 -18.64 29.77
CA LYS A 26 19.15 -19.41 30.25
C LYS A 26 19.01 -20.79 29.56
N LYS A 27 20.09 -21.43 29.13
CA LYS A 27 20.06 -22.65 28.31
C LYS A 27 20.59 -23.89 29.07
N PRO A 28 19.92 -25.05 28.94
CA PRO A 28 20.42 -26.31 29.44
C PRO A 28 21.72 -26.71 28.77
N VAL A 29 22.65 -27.22 29.58
CA VAL A 29 23.94 -27.75 29.11
C VAL A 29 23.82 -29.17 28.56
N ILE A 30 22.73 -29.85 28.90
CA ILE A 30 22.39 -31.19 28.42
C ILE A 30 21.38 -31.12 27.27
N LYS A 31 21.61 -31.88 26.18
CA LYS A 31 20.78 -31.81 24.97
C LYS A 31 19.42 -32.50 25.12
N GLU A 32 19.37 -33.65 25.79
CA GLU A 32 18.15 -34.47 25.92
C GLU A 32 17.39 -34.23 27.23
N TRP A 33 17.37 -32.98 27.71
CA TRP A 33 16.74 -32.65 29.00
C TRP A 33 15.21 -32.86 29.00
N GLU A 34 14.57 -32.77 27.83
CA GLU A 34 13.10 -32.88 27.70
C GLU A 34 12.55 -34.22 28.19
N LYS A 35 13.35 -35.28 28.18
CA LYS A 35 12.95 -36.62 28.67
C LYS A 35 12.60 -36.59 30.16
N TYR A 36 13.24 -35.70 30.93
CA TYR A 36 13.00 -35.56 32.37
C TYR A 36 11.65 -34.89 32.70
N SER A 37 10.90 -34.46 31.67
CA SER A 37 9.52 -34.00 31.83
C SER A 37 8.55 -35.15 32.09
N THR A 38 8.94 -36.40 31.79
CA THR A 38 8.13 -37.60 32.00
C THR A 38 8.89 -38.72 32.70
N GLN A 39 10.21 -38.69 32.72
CA GLN A 39 11.07 -39.70 33.34
C GLN A 39 11.76 -39.14 34.60
N PRO A 40 11.78 -39.87 35.72
CA PRO A 40 12.52 -39.45 36.90
C PRO A 40 14.03 -39.45 36.63
N LEU A 41 14.78 -38.64 37.37
CA LEU A 41 16.25 -38.67 37.35
C LEU A 41 16.75 -40.03 37.85
N SER A 42 17.72 -40.63 37.14
CA SER A 42 18.49 -41.76 37.66
C SER A 42 19.37 -41.30 38.83
N ASP A 43 19.77 -42.21 39.72
CA ASP A 43 20.63 -41.83 40.86
C ASP A 43 21.99 -41.29 40.41
N GLU A 44 22.50 -41.75 39.26
CA GLU A 44 23.68 -41.18 38.60
C GLU A 44 23.45 -39.74 38.14
N ASP A 45 22.32 -39.47 37.47
CA ASP A 45 21.97 -38.11 37.00
C ASP A 45 21.72 -37.16 38.17
N LYS A 46 21.09 -37.61 39.26
CA LYS A 46 20.91 -36.80 40.48
C LYS A 46 22.25 -36.34 41.04
N GLN A 47 23.19 -37.27 41.25
CA GLN A 47 24.51 -36.95 41.78
C GLN A 47 25.28 -36.03 40.83
N LYS A 48 25.25 -36.31 39.53
CA LYS A 48 25.93 -35.52 38.50
C LYS A 48 25.39 -34.10 38.42
N PHE A 49 24.07 -33.92 38.37
CA PHE A 49 23.47 -32.59 38.22
C PHE A 49 23.65 -31.74 39.48
N LEU A 50 23.52 -32.34 40.67
CA LEU A 50 23.82 -31.64 41.92
C LEU A 50 25.29 -31.23 42.03
N LYS A 51 26.22 -32.09 41.58
CA LYS A 51 27.65 -31.75 41.49
C LYS A 51 27.89 -30.55 40.58
N MET A 52 27.23 -30.49 39.41
CA MET A 52 27.36 -29.35 38.51
C MET A 52 26.81 -28.05 39.13
N VAL A 53 25.71 -28.11 39.88
CA VAL A 53 25.19 -26.93 40.60
C VAL A 53 26.14 -26.48 41.70
N GLU A 54 26.75 -27.42 42.42
CA GLU A 54 27.82 -27.18 43.40
C GLU A 54 29.03 -26.48 42.75
N ASP A 55 29.41 -26.92 41.55
CA ASP A 55 30.52 -26.38 40.75
C ASP A 55 30.21 -25.03 40.08
N GLY A 56 29.04 -24.44 40.35
CA GLY A 56 28.72 -23.07 39.95
C GLY A 56 27.67 -22.92 38.83
N TYR A 57 27.12 -24.02 38.30
CA TYR A 57 26.04 -23.96 37.32
C TYR A 57 24.74 -23.45 37.97
N ASN A 58 23.91 -22.77 37.16
CA ASN A 58 22.50 -22.55 37.50
C ASN A 58 21.74 -23.87 37.35
N TYR A 59 20.48 -23.90 37.78
CA TYR A 59 19.62 -25.05 37.50
C TYR A 59 18.21 -24.60 37.11
N ALA A 60 17.51 -25.50 36.43
CA ALA A 60 16.10 -25.34 36.12
C ALA A 60 15.31 -26.54 36.59
N VAL A 61 14.07 -26.29 37.00
CA VAL A 61 13.11 -27.32 37.39
C VAL A 61 12.30 -27.69 36.15
N VAL A 62 12.27 -28.98 35.82
CA VAL A 62 11.56 -29.48 34.65
C VAL A 62 10.08 -29.68 35.00
N CYS A 63 9.19 -29.12 34.17
CA CYS A 63 7.75 -29.18 34.38
C CYS A 63 7.14 -30.46 33.74
N GLY A 64 5.91 -30.81 34.13
CA GLY A 64 5.14 -31.94 33.63
C GLY A 64 5.17 -33.18 34.53
N GLN A 65 6.32 -33.52 35.10
CA GLN A 65 6.45 -34.66 36.01
C GLN A 65 5.62 -34.43 37.28
N HIS A 66 4.93 -35.46 37.77
CA HIS A 66 4.05 -35.39 38.95
C HIS A 66 2.96 -34.30 38.87
N GLY A 67 2.55 -33.87 37.67
CA GLY A 67 1.54 -32.83 37.50
C GLY A 67 2.07 -31.40 37.74
N LEU A 68 3.39 -31.21 37.79
CA LEU A 68 4.00 -29.91 38.03
C LEU A 68 3.81 -28.95 36.84
N VAL A 69 3.24 -27.78 37.13
CA VAL A 69 3.19 -26.63 36.22
C VAL A 69 3.69 -25.39 36.94
N VAL A 70 4.15 -24.41 36.15
CA VAL A 70 4.56 -23.10 36.68
C VAL A 70 3.83 -22.01 35.91
N LEU A 71 3.13 -21.15 36.65
CA LEU A 71 2.58 -19.90 36.12
C LEU A 71 3.71 -18.87 36.16
N ASP A 72 4.16 -18.44 34.99
CA ASP A 72 5.31 -17.56 34.82
C ASP A 72 4.81 -16.18 34.41
N PHE A 73 4.63 -15.30 35.41
CA PHE A 73 4.16 -13.94 35.21
C PHE A 73 5.32 -12.99 34.95
N GLU A 74 5.21 -12.17 33.90
CA GLU A 74 6.25 -11.22 33.51
C GLU A 74 6.33 -10.02 34.48
N ASN A 75 5.23 -9.68 35.18
CA ASN A 75 5.15 -8.54 36.10
C ASN A 75 4.27 -8.83 37.33
N LYS A 76 4.88 -8.85 38.53
CA LYS A 76 4.22 -9.13 39.82
C LYS A 76 3.23 -8.05 40.24
N GLU A 77 3.52 -6.78 39.96
CA GLU A 77 2.62 -5.66 40.31
C GLU A 77 1.38 -5.65 39.40
N LEU A 78 1.54 -6.01 38.12
CA LEU A 78 0.40 -6.25 37.23
C LEU A 78 -0.47 -7.40 37.76
N LEU A 79 0.13 -8.51 38.21
CA LEU A 79 -0.61 -9.61 38.83
C LEU A 79 -1.40 -9.17 40.08
N LYS A 80 -0.79 -8.39 40.98
CA LYS A 80 -1.48 -7.83 42.16
C LYS A 80 -2.66 -6.95 41.75
N SER A 81 -2.52 -6.14 40.70
CA SER A 81 -3.63 -5.34 40.17
C SER A 81 -4.71 -6.20 39.49
N TRP A 82 -4.31 -7.35 38.93
CA TRP A 82 -5.19 -8.25 38.18
C TRP A 82 -6.12 -9.04 39.08
N ILE A 83 -5.57 -9.73 40.10
CA ILE A 83 -6.35 -10.63 40.95
C ILE A 83 -6.51 -10.12 42.40
N GLY A 84 -5.83 -9.04 42.75
CA GLY A 84 -5.80 -8.46 44.10
C GLY A 84 -4.60 -8.96 44.92
N GLU A 85 -3.93 -8.05 45.62
CA GLU A 85 -2.75 -8.36 46.44
C GLU A 85 -3.04 -9.40 47.53
N SER A 86 -4.21 -9.33 48.16
CA SER A 86 -4.63 -10.33 49.16
C SER A 86 -4.74 -11.74 48.57
N VAL A 87 -5.14 -11.86 47.31
CA VAL A 87 -5.28 -13.15 46.61
C VAL A 87 -3.90 -13.69 46.23
N VAL A 88 -2.99 -12.84 45.77
CA VAL A 88 -1.60 -13.22 45.49
C VAL A 88 -0.92 -13.74 46.75
N ASN A 89 -1.07 -13.02 47.87
CA ASN A 89 -0.49 -13.42 49.15
C ASN A 89 -1.09 -14.75 49.67
N ASP A 90 -2.41 -14.96 49.51
CA ASP A 90 -3.05 -16.23 49.85
C ASP A 90 -2.52 -17.40 49.01
N ILE A 91 -2.34 -17.21 47.69
CA ILE A 91 -1.75 -18.23 46.82
C ILE A 91 -0.32 -18.54 47.25
N CYS A 92 0.53 -17.53 47.45
CA CYS A 92 1.93 -17.71 47.84
C CYS A 92 2.11 -18.24 49.28
N SER A 93 1.08 -18.17 50.12
CA SER A 93 1.09 -18.84 51.44
C SER A 93 0.85 -20.36 51.33
N LYS A 94 0.29 -20.83 50.21
CA LYS A 94 -0.11 -22.23 49.98
C LYS A 94 0.80 -22.97 49.01
N THR A 95 1.68 -22.25 48.31
CA THR A 95 2.61 -22.82 47.35
C THR A 95 3.87 -21.98 47.20
N LEU A 96 4.92 -22.60 46.66
CA LEU A 96 6.16 -21.91 46.31
C LEU A 96 5.91 -20.82 45.25
N CYS A 97 6.22 -19.59 45.64
CA CYS A 97 6.34 -18.43 44.76
C CYS A 97 7.80 -17.98 44.71
N VAL A 98 8.31 -17.70 43.51
CA VAL A 98 9.71 -17.28 43.29
C VAL A 98 9.70 -15.97 42.53
N ASP A 99 10.32 -14.95 43.10
CA ASP A 99 10.48 -13.66 42.45
C ASP A 99 11.49 -13.77 41.31
N THR A 100 11.12 -13.28 40.13
CA THR A 100 11.99 -13.35 38.96
C THR A 100 12.90 -12.12 38.89
N PRO A 101 14.09 -12.24 38.29
CA PRO A 101 15.03 -11.14 38.25
C PRO A 101 14.58 -9.90 37.44
N HIS A 102 13.48 -10.00 36.70
CA HIS A 102 12.93 -8.94 35.87
C HIS A 102 11.60 -8.37 36.43
N GLY A 103 11.29 -8.62 37.70
CA GLY A 103 10.10 -8.09 38.38
C GLY A 103 8.83 -8.93 38.17
N GLY A 104 8.99 -10.14 37.64
CA GLY A 104 7.93 -11.14 37.48
C GLY A 104 7.80 -12.08 38.69
N LEU A 105 6.94 -13.07 38.57
CA LEU A 105 6.67 -14.05 39.62
C LEU A 105 6.42 -15.44 39.02
N HIS A 106 7.15 -16.45 39.47
CA HIS A 106 6.81 -17.85 39.22
C HIS A 106 5.91 -18.36 40.36
N ILE A 107 4.82 -19.03 40.01
CA ILE A 107 3.96 -19.76 40.96
C ILE A 107 3.96 -21.24 40.58
N TYR A 108 4.52 -22.08 41.44
CA TYR A 108 4.61 -23.52 41.20
C TYR A 108 3.31 -24.18 41.68
N LEU A 109 2.73 -25.08 40.89
CA LEU A 109 1.47 -25.76 41.24
C LEU A 109 1.52 -27.22 40.81
N ILE A 110 0.86 -28.09 41.55
CA ILE A 110 0.60 -29.48 41.18
C ILE A 110 -0.88 -29.63 40.84
N SER A 111 -1.16 -30.17 39.65
CA SER A 111 -2.53 -30.45 39.22
C SER A 111 -2.63 -31.79 38.51
N ASN A 112 -3.79 -32.45 38.66
CA ASN A 112 -4.09 -33.72 38.00
C ASN A 112 -4.47 -33.55 36.52
N ASP A 113 -4.79 -32.32 36.08
CA ASP A 113 -5.19 -31.99 34.71
C ASP A 113 -4.36 -30.80 34.18
N ILE A 114 -3.22 -31.13 33.58
CA ILE A 114 -2.25 -30.15 33.05
C ILE A 114 -2.16 -30.23 31.51
N PRO A 115 -1.83 -29.14 30.82
CA PRO A 115 -1.75 -29.15 29.36
C PRO A 115 -0.61 -30.04 28.83
N PRO A 116 -0.78 -30.72 27.69
CA PRO A 116 0.25 -31.63 27.16
C PRO A 116 1.52 -30.92 26.62
N HIS A 117 1.56 -29.59 26.67
CA HIS A 117 2.67 -28.73 26.28
C HIS A 117 2.51 -27.35 26.92
N LYS A 118 3.59 -26.56 26.98
CA LYS A 118 3.55 -25.18 27.47
C LYS A 118 2.70 -24.23 26.61
N PHE A 119 2.12 -23.20 27.22
CA PHE A 119 1.45 -22.09 26.53
C PHE A 119 2.22 -20.79 26.73
N ASN A 120 2.93 -20.35 25.68
CA ASN A 120 3.71 -19.11 25.69
C ASN A 120 3.32 -18.26 24.47
N PRO A 121 2.49 -17.21 24.63
CA PRO A 121 1.82 -16.77 25.85
C PRO A 121 0.60 -17.62 26.24
N ALA A 122 0.31 -17.69 27.54
CA ALA A 122 -0.97 -18.13 28.07
C ALA A 122 -1.97 -16.96 28.14
N PHE A 123 -1.52 -15.78 28.56
CA PHE A 123 -2.30 -14.53 28.56
C PHE A 123 -1.51 -13.36 27.96
N VAL A 124 -2.24 -12.43 27.34
CA VAL A 124 -1.70 -11.22 26.72
C VAL A 124 -2.45 -9.98 27.17
N LYS A 125 -1.78 -8.84 27.17
CA LYS A 125 -2.37 -7.50 27.33
C LYS A 125 -1.72 -6.57 26.32
N ASP A 126 -2.51 -5.84 25.54
CA ASP A 126 -1.99 -4.94 24.51
C ASP A 126 -0.97 -5.61 23.55
N ASN A 127 -1.23 -6.89 23.21
CA ASN A 127 -0.36 -7.79 22.42
C ASN A 127 0.99 -8.18 23.06
N GLU A 128 1.24 -7.82 24.31
CA GLU A 128 2.41 -8.26 25.07
C GLU A 128 2.07 -9.48 25.96
N THR A 129 3.01 -10.41 26.09
CA THR A 129 2.89 -11.54 27.03
C THR A 129 2.83 -11.01 28.45
N VAL A 130 1.81 -11.42 29.21
CA VAL A 130 1.73 -11.11 30.65
C VAL A 130 1.91 -12.36 31.53
N MET A 131 1.57 -13.54 31.00
CA MET A 131 1.77 -14.81 31.68
C MET A 131 2.02 -15.94 30.66
N ASP A 132 3.04 -16.75 30.93
CA ASP A 132 3.29 -18.04 30.31
C ASP A 132 2.81 -19.18 31.25
N LEU A 133 2.37 -20.31 30.69
CA LEU A 133 2.06 -21.54 31.45
C LEU A 133 3.05 -22.63 31.05
N GLN A 134 3.98 -22.93 31.95
CA GLN A 134 5.02 -23.93 31.76
C GLN A 134 4.48 -25.31 32.17
N SER A 135 4.69 -26.32 31.32
CA SER A 135 4.18 -27.69 31.49
C SER A 135 5.10 -28.72 30.81
N TYR A 136 4.59 -29.78 30.18
CA TYR A 136 5.47 -30.77 29.56
C TYR A 136 6.46 -30.17 28.56
N LYS A 137 7.68 -30.68 28.59
CA LYS A 137 8.83 -30.23 27.77
C LYS A 137 9.12 -28.73 27.93
N SER A 138 8.98 -28.24 29.16
CA SER A 138 9.43 -26.90 29.54
C SER A 138 10.12 -26.92 30.90
N TYR A 139 10.80 -25.83 31.22
CA TYR A 139 11.48 -25.64 32.49
C TYR A 139 11.44 -24.16 32.88
N VAL A 140 11.62 -23.89 34.16
CA VAL A 140 11.88 -22.55 34.70
C VAL A 140 13.18 -22.58 35.50
N LEU A 141 13.93 -21.49 35.49
CA LEU A 141 15.12 -21.40 36.36
C LEU A 141 14.67 -21.49 37.83
N GLY A 142 15.40 -22.28 38.61
CA GLY A 142 15.09 -22.49 40.01
C GLY A 142 15.55 -21.34 40.90
N PRO A 143 15.03 -21.27 42.13
CA PRO A 143 15.48 -20.32 43.16
C PRO A 143 17.02 -20.24 43.27
N GLU A 144 17.51 -19.05 43.58
CA GLU A 144 18.92 -18.69 43.75
C GLU A 144 19.82 -18.92 42.53
N SER A 145 19.22 -19.22 41.37
CA SER A 145 19.92 -19.11 40.08
C SER A 145 20.09 -17.62 39.73
N CYS A 146 21.29 -17.23 39.30
CA CYS A 146 21.62 -15.83 39.04
C CYS A 146 22.00 -15.61 37.58
N ILE A 147 21.61 -14.46 37.02
CA ILE A 147 21.90 -14.09 35.63
C ILE A 147 22.57 -12.74 35.61
N ASN A 148 23.69 -12.66 34.90
CA ASN A 148 24.33 -11.39 34.56
C ASN A 148 23.75 -10.85 33.23
N HIS A 149 23.31 -9.60 33.23
CA HIS A 149 22.60 -8.97 32.11
C HIS A 149 23.51 -8.37 31.03
N LYS A 150 24.83 -8.46 31.19
CA LYS A 150 25.82 -7.94 30.24
C LYS A 150 25.64 -8.52 28.84
N ASN A 151 25.29 -9.81 28.77
CA ASN A 151 25.09 -10.55 27.53
C ASN A 151 23.60 -10.69 27.17
N CYS A 152 22.71 -9.98 27.86
CA CYS A 152 21.29 -10.04 27.54
C CYS A 152 21.01 -9.28 26.23
N SER A 153 20.39 -9.94 25.27
CA SER A 153 20.13 -9.40 23.94
C SER A 153 18.66 -9.08 23.66
N THR A 154 17.76 -9.38 24.60
CA THR A 154 16.31 -9.20 24.44
C THR A 154 15.84 -7.85 24.96
N ASP A 155 14.86 -7.25 24.28
CA ASP A 155 14.23 -5.99 24.73
C ASP A 155 13.42 -6.16 26.02
N LYS A 156 13.11 -7.41 26.39
CA LYS A 156 12.47 -7.78 27.65
C LYS A 156 13.35 -7.64 28.89
N CYS A 157 14.67 -7.45 28.73
CA CYS A 157 15.58 -7.31 29.86
C CYS A 157 15.71 -5.84 30.27
N PRO A 158 15.26 -5.44 31.48
CA PRO A 158 15.40 -4.04 31.94
C PRO A 158 16.85 -3.57 32.04
N TRP A 159 17.78 -4.51 32.23
CA TRP A 159 19.21 -4.26 32.47
C TRP A 159 20.09 -4.62 31.27
N ARG A 160 19.51 -4.63 30.06
CA ARG A 160 20.18 -5.09 28.82
C ARG A 160 21.55 -4.43 28.63
N GLY A 161 22.58 -5.25 28.48
CA GLY A 161 23.96 -4.80 28.22
C GLY A 161 24.69 -4.25 29.45
N GLN A 162 24.05 -4.23 30.62
CA GLN A 162 24.66 -3.77 31.87
C GLN A 162 25.33 -4.93 32.60
N ASP A 163 26.52 -4.71 33.16
CA ASP A 163 27.22 -5.68 34.01
C ASP A 163 26.56 -5.72 35.40
N TYR A 164 25.33 -6.24 35.43
CA TYR A 164 24.45 -6.27 36.57
C TYR A 164 23.92 -7.69 36.74
N THR A 165 24.00 -8.24 37.95
CA THR A 165 23.57 -9.61 38.25
C THR A 165 22.35 -9.58 39.15
N THR A 166 21.31 -10.33 38.77
CA THR A 166 20.09 -10.50 39.56
C THR A 166 19.76 -11.98 39.64
N CYS A 167 19.15 -12.40 40.74
CA CYS A 167 18.84 -13.80 41.01
C CYS A 167 17.33 -14.03 41.08
N TYR A 168 16.90 -15.26 40.84
CA TYR A 168 15.57 -15.71 41.23
C TYR A 168 15.57 -15.87 42.73
N THR A 169 14.68 -15.21 43.46
CA THR A 169 14.72 -15.21 44.93
C THR A 169 13.46 -15.82 45.50
N ALA A 170 13.62 -16.64 46.54
CA ALA A 170 12.51 -17.21 47.30
C ALA A 170 12.95 -17.42 48.74
N GLU A 171 12.06 -17.18 49.70
CA GLU A 171 12.34 -17.49 51.10
C GLU A 171 12.45 -18.99 51.28
N MET A 172 13.57 -19.45 51.83
CA MET A 172 13.80 -20.87 52.06
C MET A 172 12.90 -21.35 53.21
N PRO A 173 12.03 -22.36 53.00
CA PRO A 173 11.11 -22.81 54.03
C PRO A 173 11.86 -23.46 55.20
N LEU A 174 11.31 -23.35 56.42
CA LEU A 174 11.81 -24.05 57.62
C LEU A 174 11.57 -25.58 57.60
N GLY A 175 11.15 -26.14 56.45
CA GLY A 175 10.81 -27.56 56.21
C GLY A 175 10.72 -27.86 54.70
N ASN A 176 10.12 -28.99 54.31
CA ASN A 176 10.02 -29.39 52.89
C ASN A 176 9.37 -28.32 52.00
N VAL A 177 9.79 -28.24 50.74
CA VAL A 177 9.19 -27.36 49.74
C VAL A 177 7.70 -27.65 49.57
N ILE A 178 6.86 -26.68 49.92
CA ILE A 178 5.41 -26.78 49.74
C ILE A 178 5.09 -26.39 48.30
N LEU A 179 4.79 -27.40 47.47
CA LEU A 179 4.16 -27.18 46.17
C LEU A 179 2.66 -27.45 46.33
N GLY A 180 1.82 -26.46 45.98
CA GLY A 180 0.37 -26.53 46.14
C GLY A 180 -0.19 -27.74 45.42
N SER A 181 -0.70 -28.71 46.18
CA SER A 181 -1.18 -30.00 45.70
C SER A 181 -2.65 -29.97 45.28
N ASP A 182 -3.02 -30.74 44.27
CA ASP A 182 -4.39 -30.94 43.79
C ASP A 182 -5.14 -29.65 43.39
N VAL A 183 -4.42 -28.69 42.81
CA VAL A 183 -5.05 -27.43 42.37
C VAL A 183 -5.92 -27.67 41.15
N ASP A 184 -7.17 -27.18 41.18
CA ASP A 184 -8.01 -27.06 39.99
C ASP A 184 -7.45 -25.98 39.05
N LEU A 185 -6.48 -26.37 38.22
CA LEU A 185 -5.78 -25.48 37.31
C LEU A 185 -6.74 -24.85 36.30
N LYS A 186 -7.73 -25.60 35.79
CA LYS A 186 -8.71 -25.08 34.84
C LYS A 186 -9.62 -24.04 35.51
N GLY A 187 -10.08 -24.30 36.74
CA GLY A 187 -10.83 -23.34 37.54
C GLY A 187 -10.04 -22.05 37.80
N LEU A 188 -8.76 -22.18 38.19
CA LEU A 188 -7.88 -21.04 38.43
C LEU A 188 -7.65 -20.18 37.17
N LEU A 189 -7.41 -20.82 36.02
CA LEU A 189 -7.22 -20.10 34.75
C LEU A 189 -8.52 -19.42 34.29
N LYS A 190 -9.69 -20.03 34.52
CA LYS A 190 -11.00 -19.38 34.28
C LYS A 190 -11.22 -18.18 35.18
N PHE A 191 -10.81 -18.26 36.45
CA PHE A 191 -10.83 -17.13 37.37
C PHE A 191 -9.94 -15.97 36.86
N PHE A 192 -8.75 -16.25 36.34
CA PHE A 192 -7.89 -15.23 35.72
C PHE A 192 -8.53 -14.58 34.49
N ILE A 193 -9.16 -15.37 33.61
CA ILE A 193 -9.93 -14.86 32.46
C ILE A 193 -11.00 -13.89 32.93
N GLU A 194 -11.78 -14.24 33.96
CA GLU A 194 -12.86 -13.41 34.46
C GLU A 194 -12.34 -12.07 35.02
N LYS A 195 -11.29 -12.11 35.85
CA LYS A 195 -10.69 -10.91 36.45
C LYS A 195 -9.96 -10.04 35.42
N GLY A 196 -9.43 -10.64 34.36
CA GLY A 196 -8.65 -9.95 33.33
C GLY A 196 -9.47 -9.06 32.40
N LYS A 197 -10.76 -9.36 32.22
CA LYS A 197 -11.67 -8.65 31.28
C LYS A 197 -11.69 -7.13 31.48
N LYS A 198 -11.67 -6.66 32.74
CA LYS A 198 -11.73 -5.22 33.04
C LYS A 198 -10.40 -4.50 32.79
N LEU A 199 -9.30 -5.26 32.70
CA LEU A 199 -7.94 -4.74 32.53
C LEU A 199 -7.40 -4.96 31.12
N GLY A 200 -8.22 -5.46 30.19
CA GLY A 200 -7.81 -5.80 28.82
C GLY A 200 -6.84 -6.99 28.74
N ILE A 201 -6.83 -7.86 29.76
CA ILE A 201 -6.00 -9.07 29.76
C ILE A 201 -6.81 -10.22 29.17
N GLU A 202 -6.32 -10.79 28.07
CA GLU A 202 -7.01 -11.81 27.29
C GLU A 202 -6.22 -13.14 27.26
N PRO A 203 -6.90 -14.30 27.32
CA PRO A 203 -6.25 -15.60 27.16
C PRO A 203 -5.85 -15.86 25.70
N SER A 204 -4.80 -16.64 25.47
CA SER A 204 -4.42 -17.07 24.12
C SER A 204 -5.40 -18.11 23.55
N ALA A 205 -5.52 -18.17 22.22
CA ALA A 205 -6.41 -19.12 21.55
C ALA A 205 -6.12 -20.58 21.93
N ARG A 206 -4.84 -20.94 22.11
CA ARG A 206 -4.42 -22.29 22.54
C ARG A 206 -4.86 -22.62 23.95
N LEU A 207 -4.82 -21.64 24.85
CA LEU A 207 -5.31 -21.79 26.22
C LEU A 207 -6.83 -22.00 26.23
N LEU A 208 -7.58 -21.20 25.46
CA LEU A 208 -9.03 -21.36 25.32
C LEU A 208 -9.44 -22.73 24.73
N GLU A 209 -8.67 -23.22 23.76
CA GLU A 209 -8.84 -24.56 23.18
C GLU A 209 -8.68 -25.65 24.25
N TRP A 210 -7.63 -25.59 25.07
CA TRP A 210 -7.38 -26.56 26.14
C TRP A 210 -8.37 -26.48 27.32
N LEU A 211 -8.87 -25.29 27.65
CA LEU A 211 -9.91 -25.10 28.67
C LEU A 211 -11.28 -25.69 28.27
N GLY A 212 -11.42 -26.18 27.03
CA GLY A 212 -12.62 -26.85 26.51
C GLY A 212 -13.68 -25.89 25.98
N ASP A 213 -13.34 -24.61 25.75
CA ASP A 213 -14.28 -23.59 25.29
C ASP A 213 -14.42 -23.53 23.75
N GLU A 214 -13.50 -24.14 22.98
CA GLU A 214 -13.64 -24.30 21.51
C GLU A 214 -13.95 -25.73 21.02
N VAL A 215 -13.54 -26.79 21.73
CA VAL A 215 -13.79 -28.18 21.28
C VAL A 215 -15.29 -28.49 21.18
N LYS A 216 -16.11 -27.95 22.10
CA LYS A 216 -17.57 -28.05 22.01
C LYS A 216 -18.16 -27.42 20.73
N LYS A 217 -17.50 -26.44 20.12
CA LYS A 217 -17.99 -25.77 18.90
C LYS A 217 -17.63 -26.49 17.61
N GLU A 218 -16.62 -27.35 17.57
CA GLU A 218 -16.23 -28.08 16.36
C GLU A 218 -16.95 -29.43 16.25
N ASP A 219 -17.08 -30.17 17.35
CA ASP A 219 -17.89 -31.40 17.39
C ASP A 219 -19.37 -31.09 17.15
N GLU A 220 -19.91 -30.01 17.75
CA GLU A 220 -21.28 -29.56 17.48
C GLU A 220 -21.47 -29.11 16.01
N LYS A 221 -20.42 -28.59 15.35
CA LYS A 221 -20.49 -28.24 13.91
C LYS A 221 -20.42 -29.48 13.03
N LEU A 222 -19.62 -30.49 13.38
CA LEU A 222 -19.54 -31.74 12.62
C LEU A 222 -20.83 -32.54 12.79
N GLU A 223 -21.39 -32.62 13.99
CA GLU A 223 -22.67 -33.28 14.22
C GLU A 223 -23.82 -32.58 13.50
N LYS A 224 -23.90 -31.24 13.55
CA LYS A 224 -24.86 -30.48 12.73
C LYS A 224 -24.68 -30.72 11.23
N LEU A 225 -23.43 -30.87 10.78
CA LEU A 225 -23.12 -31.19 9.39
C LEU A 225 -23.56 -32.62 9.03
N LYS A 226 -23.31 -33.61 9.90
CA LYS A 226 -23.79 -35.00 9.75
C LYS A 226 -25.32 -35.05 9.69
N GLU A 227 -26.02 -34.36 10.60
CA GLU A 227 -27.49 -34.26 10.62
C GLU A 227 -28.04 -33.66 9.32
N GLU A 228 -27.38 -32.64 8.78
CA GLU A 228 -27.75 -32.03 7.51
C GLU A 228 -27.52 -33.00 6.34
N MET A 229 -26.35 -33.62 6.29
CA MET A 229 -25.93 -34.57 5.25
C MET A 229 -26.85 -35.80 5.20
N ALA A 230 -27.26 -36.32 6.36
CA ALA A 230 -28.15 -37.46 6.49
C ALA A 230 -29.53 -37.27 5.83
N LYS A 231 -29.98 -36.01 5.63
CA LYS A 231 -31.23 -35.71 4.92
C LYS A 231 -31.19 -36.08 3.43
N TYR A 232 -29.99 -36.19 2.88
CA TYR A 232 -29.75 -36.46 1.45
C TYR A 232 -29.11 -37.83 1.20
N ASP A 233 -28.94 -38.65 2.25
CA ASP A 233 -28.35 -39.98 2.13
C ASP A 233 -29.32 -40.95 1.42
N ARG A 234 -28.98 -41.37 0.20
CA ARG A 234 -29.78 -42.32 -0.60
C ARG A 234 -29.67 -43.75 -0.06
N PHE A 235 -28.64 -44.03 0.72
CA PHE A 235 -28.28 -45.38 1.16
C PHE A 235 -28.68 -45.67 2.62
N LYS A 236 -29.56 -44.85 3.20
CA LYS A 236 -29.98 -44.98 4.59
C LYS A 236 -30.44 -46.41 4.90
N GLY A 237 -29.74 -47.07 5.82
CA GLY A 237 -30.04 -48.43 6.28
C GLY A 237 -29.44 -49.56 5.44
N LYS A 238 -28.61 -49.28 4.42
CA LYS A 238 -27.86 -50.29 3.65
C LYS A 238 -26.52 -50.60 4.31
N THR A 239 -25.99 -51.80 4.04
CA THR A 239 -24.65 -52.21 4.48
C THR A 239 -23.56 -51.54 3.65
N VAL A 240 -22.32 -51.49 4.19
CA VAL A 240 -21.15 -50.91 3.53
C VAL A 240 -20.90 -51.57 2.17
N GLU A 241 -21.05 -52.89 2.08
CA GLU A 241 -20.86 -53.67 0.86
C GLU A 241 -21.91 -53.34 -0.21
N ALA A 242 -23.18 -53.19 0.20
CA ALA A 242 -24.26 -52.82 -0.72
C ALA A 242 -24.08 -51.40 -1.26
N ILE A 243 -23.56 -50.48 -0.44
CA ILE A 243 -23.21 -49.12 -0.86
C ILE A 243 -22.07 -49.16 -1.87
N ARG A 244 -21.00 -49.89 -1.55
CA ARG A 244 -19.84 -50.07 -2.44
C ARG A 244 -20.29 -50.61 -3.80
N GLU A 245 -21.09 -51.67 -3.84
CA GLU A 245 -21.54 -52.30 -5.09
C GLU A 245 -22.34 -51.32 -5.97
N GLU A 246 -23.31 -50.62 -5.39
CA GLU A 246 -24.15 -49.68 -6.13
C GLU A 246 -23.39 -48.44 -6.60
N VAL A 247 -22.54 -47.85 -5.74
CA VAL A 247 -21.72 -46.70 -6.12
C VAL A 247 -20.73 -47.09 -7.22
N CYS A 248 -20.05 -48.23 -7.10
CA CYS A 248 -19.10 -48.68 -8.12
C CYS A 248 -19.76 -48.92 -9.47
N LYS A 249 -20.98 -49.46 -9.48
CA LYS A 249 -21.76 -49.61 -10.71
C LYS A 249 -22.10 -48.27 -11.36
N GLU A 250 -22.41 -47.24 -10.57
CA GLU A 250 -22.66 -45.89 -11.09
C GLU A 250 -21.37 -45.22 -11.59
N ILE A 251 -20.26 -45.35 -10.85
CA ILE A 251 -18.93 -44.83 -11.26
C ILE A 251 -18.51 -45.42 -12.61
N SER A 252 -18.52 -46.75 -12.76
CA SER A 252 -18.09 -47.38 -14.00
C SER A 252 -19.00 -46.99 -15.18
N LYS A 253 -20.30 -46.81 -14.94
CA LYS A 253 -21.22 -46.31 -15.97
C LYS A 253 -20.87 -44.88 -16.41
N GLU A 254 -20.58 -43.98 -15.47
CA GLU A 254 -20.16 -42.61 -15.80
C GLU A 254 -18.82 -42.56 -16.55
N LEU A 255 -17.86 -43.39 -16.15
CA LEU A 255 -16.59 -43.52 -16.84
C LEU A 255 -16.77 -43.96 -18.30
N GLU A 256 -17.67 -44.91 -18.57
CA GLU A 256 -18.04 -45.28 -19.94
C GLU A 256 -18.68 -44.11 -20.71
N GLU A 257 -19.60 -43.36 -20.10
CA GLU A 257 -20.25 -42.18 -20.72
C GLU A 257 -19.28 -41.01 -21.00
N LEU A 258 -18.11 -41.00 -20.34
CA LEU A 258 -17.05 -40.02 -20.56
C LEU A 258 -16.04 -40.45 -21.63
N LYS A 259 -16.02 -41.73 -22.05
CA LYS A 259 -15.11 -42.19 -23.11
C LYS A 259 -15.36 -41.42 -24.40
N GLY A 260 -14.28 -40.88 -24.98
CA GLY A 260 -14.32 -40.11 -26.22
C GLY A 260 -14.64 -38.62 -26.07
N LYS A 261 -14.89 -38.10 -24.86
CA LYS A 261 -15.03 -36.65 -24.60
C LYS A 261 -13.67 -36.02 -24.34
N ASP A 262 -13.24 -35.10 -25.21
CA ASP A 262 -11.89 -34.52 -25.17
C ASP A 262 -11.78 -33.16 -24.44
N ASP A 263 -12.90 -32.63 -23.93
CA ASP A 263 -12.89 -31.34 -23.24
C ASP A 263 -12.23 -31.42 -21.85
N LYS A 264 -11.67 -30.28 -21.42
CA LYS A 264 -10.91 -30.15 -20.17
C LYS A 264 -11.73 -30.54 -18.92
N LYS A 265 -13.05 -30.34 -18.94
CA LYS A 265 -13.93 -30.63 -17.80
C LYS A 265 -14.18 -32.12 -17.69
N SER A 266 -14.53 -32.79 -18.80
CA SER A 266 -14.70 -34.25 -18.84
C SER A 266 -13.42 -35.00 -18.46
N LYS A 267 -12.24 -34.58 -18.95
CA LYS A 267 -10.95 -35.17 -18.54
C LYS A 267 -10.71 -35.06 -17.03
N LYS A 268 -11.01 -33.91 -16.45
CA LYS A 268 -10.85 -33.67 -15.01
C LYS A 268 -11.80 -34.53 -14.18
N TRP A 269 -13.07 -34.63 -14.60
CA TRP A 269 -14.06 -35.46 -13.92
C TRP A 269 -13.71 -36.94 -14.03
N SER A 270 -13.32 -37.40 -15.22
CA SER A 270 -12.84 -38.77 -15.45
C SER A 270 -11.68 -39.12 -14.51
N ALA A 271 -10.67 -38.24 -14.35
CA ALA A 271 -9.57 -38.50 -13.42
C ALA A 271 -10.01 -38.62 -11.95
N ILE A 272 -11.00 -37.82 -11.53
CA ILE A 272 -11.57 -37.89 -10.18
C ILE A 272 -12.34 -39.20 -9.98
N LEU A 273 -13.17 -39.59 -10.95
CA LEU A 273 -13.90 -40.86 -10.94
C LEU A 273 -12.94 -42.06 -10.92
N THR A 274 -11.89 -42.06 -11.74
CA THR A 274 -10.88 -43.13 -11.74
C THR A 274 -10.16 -43.24 -10.40
N THR A 275 -9.84 -42.10 -9.77
CA THR A 275 -9.24 -42.11 -8.42
C THR A 275 -10.19 -42.76 -7.39
N ALA A 276 -11.48 -42.39 -7.44
CA ALA A 276 -12.48 -42.97 -6.55
C ALA A 276 -12.77 -44.44 -6.86
N GLU A 277 -12.80 -44.85 -8.13
CA GLU A 277 -12.96 -46.25 -8.56
C GLU A 277 -11.83 -47.11 -7.99
N SER A 278 -10.57 -46.70 -8.15
CA SER A 278 -9.43 -47.43 -7.60
C SER A 278 -9.43 -47.50 -6.08
N ALA A 279 -9.81 -46.42 -5.40
CA ALA A 279 -9.85 -46.40 -3.93
C ALA A 279 -11.02 -47.22 -3.36
N VAL A 280 -12.23 -47.05 -3.92
CA VAL A 280 -13.48 -47.56 -3.35
C VAL A 280 -13.81 -48.95 -3.88
N CYS A 281 -13.62 -49.18 -5.17
CA CYS A 281 -14.05 -50.39 -5.88
C CYS A 281 -12.94 -51.44 -5.94
N GLU A 282 -11.70 -51.01 -6.21
CA GLU A 282 -10.54 -51.90 -6.28
C GLU A 282 -9.83 -52.06 -4.92
N GLY A 283 -10.10 -51.18 -3.95
CA GLY A 283 -9.51 -51.22 -2.61
C GLY A 283 -8.05 -50.81 -2.54
N LYS A 284 -7.54 -50.07 -3.53
CA LYS A 284 -6.15 -49.60 -3.58
C LYS A 284 -5.92 -48.41 -2.64
N THR A 285 -4.72 -48.35 -2.07
CA THR A 285 -4.20 -47.21 -1.32
C THR A 285 -3.90 -46.01 -2.22
N TYR A 286 -3.88 -44.80 -1.67
CA TYR A 286 -3.52 -43.61 -2.46
C TYR A 286 -2.06 -43.66 -2.95
N ALA A 287 -1.17 -44.30 -2.18
CA ALA A 287 0.20 -44.59 -2.59
C ALA A 287 0.25 -45.50 -3.85
N GLU A 288 -0.55 -46.56 -3.92
CA GLU A 288 -0.63 -47.45 -5.09
C GLU A 288 -1.22 -46.75 -6.33
N ILE A 289 -2.13 -45.79 -6.13
CA ILE A 289 -2.69 -44.95 -7.20
C ILE A 289 -1.69 -43.88 -7.66
N GLY A 290 -0.70 -43.54 -6.84
CA GLY A 290 0.29 -42.49 -7.13
C GLY A 290 -0.25 -41.07 -6.94
N ILE A 291 -1.17 -40.86 -5.99
CA ILE A 291 -1.80 -39.56 -5.71
C ILE A 291 -1.50 -39.06 -4.29
N ASP A 292 -1.39 -37.74 -4.12
CA ASP A 292 -1.33 -37.14 -2.78
C ASP A 292 -2.57 -37.50 -1.96
N ARG A 293 -2.37 -37.94 -0.72
CA ARG A 293 -3.44 -38.37 0.20
C ARG A 293 -4.56 -37.34 0.33
N SER A 294 -4.23 -36.04 0.34
CA SER A 294 -5.24 -34.98 0.46
C SER A 294 -6.09 -34.82 -0.80
N ARG A 295 -5.50 -35.06 -1.97
CA ARG A 295 -6.23 -35.10 -3.24
C ARG A 295 -7.07 -36.38 -3.37
N GLY A 296 -6.55 -37.49 -2.87
CA GLY A 296 -7.26 -38.77 -2.76
C GLY A 296 -8.53 -38.65 -1.91
N ASP A 297 -8.42 -38.15 -0.67
CA ASP A 297 -9.57 -37.94 0.22
C ASP A 297 -10.61 -37.00 -0.43
N TRP A 298 -10.16 -35.92 -1.07
CA TRP A 298 -11.06 -35.00 -1.75
C TRP A 298 -11.83 -35.68 -2.89
N ALA A 299 -11.15 -36.48 -3.72
CA ALA A 299 -11.78 -37.22 -4.81
C ALA A 299 -12.79 -38.25 -4.29
N PHE A 300 -12.40 -38.99 -3.24
CA PHE A 300 -13.25 -39.95 -2.55
C PHE A 300 -14.56 -39.30 -2.08
N TYR A 301 -14.49 -38.28 -1.20
CA TYR A 301 -15.70 -37.66 -0.69
C TYR A 301 -16.52 -36.97 -1.79
N TYR A 302 -15.86 -36.34 -2.76
CA TYR A 302 -16.56 -35.62 -3.82
C TYR A 302 -17.37 -36.56 -4.72
N VAL A 303 -16.83 -37.73 -5.06
CA VAL A 303 -17.58 -38.75 -5.81
C VAL A 303 -18.68 -39.35 -4.95
N LEU A 304 -18.36 -39.84 -3.75
CA LEU A 304 -19.34 -40.53 -2.89
C LEU A 304 -20.53 -39.63 -2.54
N PHE A 305 -20.28 -38.37 -2.16
CA PHE A 305 -21.37 -37.43 -1.89
C PHE A 305 -22.19 -37.15 -3.15
N SER A 306 -21.56 -37.06 -4.35
CA SER A 306 -22.28 -36.79 -5.60
C SER A 306 -23.24 -37.92 -5.99
N HIS A 307 -22.94 -39.16 -5.58
CA HIS A 307 -23.83 -40.32 -5.72
C HIS A 307 -24.84 -40.46 -4.57
N GLY A 308 -24.83 -39.54 -3.60
CA GLY A 308 -25.77 -39.52 -2.48
C GLY A 308 -25.41 -40.46 -1.32
N ALA A 309 -24.16 -40.95 -1.25
CA ALA A 309 -23.62 -41.60 -0.06
C ALA A 309 -23.03 -40.52 0.84
N THR A 310 -23.75 -40.12 1.89
CA THR A 310 -23.38 -38.96 2.72
C THR A 310 -23.24 -39.29 4.21
N ASN A 311 -23.46 -40.55 4.59
CA ASN A 311 -23.23 -41.02 5.96
C ASN A 311 -21.73 -41.18 6.25
N LEU A 312 -21.14 -40.24 6.99
CA LEU A 312 -19.70 -40.21 7.28
C LEU A 312 -19.20 -41.46 8.02
N ASP A 313 -19.97 -41.97 8.99
CA ASP A 313 -19.55 -43.12 9.80
C ASP A 313 -19.45 -44.41 8.97
N VAL A 314 -20.22 -44.49 7.89
CA VAL A 314 -20.19 -45.58 6.91
C VAL A 314 -19.05 -45.36 5.90
N LEU A 315 -18.86 -44.12 5.45
CA LEU A 315 -17.82 -43.78 4.48
C LEU A 315 -16.40 -43.91 5.03
N GLU A 316 -16.20 -43.68 6.33
CA GLU A 316 -14.91 -43.91 7.00
C GLU A 316 -14.44 -45.36 6.81
N GLN A 317 -15.36 -46.33 6.77
CA GLN A 317 -15.03 -47.74 6.55
C GLN A 317 -14.62 -48.06 5.10
N LEU A 318 -14.92 -47.15 4.16
CA LEU A 318 -14.57 -47.28 2.75
C LEU A 318 -13.29 -46.51 2.37
N LEU A 319 -12.76 -45.68 3.27
CA LEU A 319 -11.53 -44.94 3.03
C LEU A 319 -10.33 -45.90 2.93
N PRO A 320 -9.36 -45.61 2.05
CA PRO A 320 -8.09 -46.32 2.04
C PRO A 320 -7.35 -46.18 3.38
N SER A 321 -6.61 -47.22 3.77
CA SER A 321 -5.88 -47.25 5.05
C SER A 321 -4.80 -46.17 5.20
N ASP A 322 -4.29 -45.66 4.08
CA ASP A 322 -3.33 -44.55 4.03
C ASP A 322 -4.00 -43.17 3.93
N SER A 323 -5.33 -43.08 4.07
CA SER A 323 -6.07 -41.82 4.14
C SER A 323 -5.50 -40.91 5.21
N LYS A 324 -5.49 -39.61 4.91
CA LYS A 324 -4.99 -38.59 5.84
C LYS A 324 -5.93 -38.41 7.03
N VAL A 325 -7.18 -38.88 6.93
CA VAL A 325 -8.16 -38.88 8.03
C VAL A 325 -7.69 -39.75 9.20
N PHE A 326 -6.97 -40.86 8.95
CA PHE A 326 -6.49 -41.77 9.99
C PHE A 326 -5.13 -41.38 10.60
N ALA A 327 -4.51 -40.29 10.13
CA ALA A 327 -3.21 -39.86 10.64
C ALA A 327 -3.34 -39.20 12.04
N PRO A 328 -2.35 -39.33 12.94
CA PRO A 328 -2.39 -38.68 14.26
C PRO A 328 -2.43 -37.15 14.14
N LYS A 329 -3.40 -36.48 14.80
CA LYS A 329 -3.62 -35.01 14.88
C LYS A 329 -4.31 -34.32 13.69
N TRP A 330 -5.41 -34.87 13.14
CA TRP A 330 -6.04 -34.32 11.92
C TRP A 330 -7.55 -34.06 11.94
N ASP A 331 -8.19 -33.94 13.12
CA ASP A 331 -9.64 -33.64 13.22
C ASP A 331 -10.04 -32.36 12.47
N LYS A 332 -9.22 -31.30 12.55
CA LYS A 332 -9.43 -30.05 11.81
C LYS A 332 -9.37 -30.23 10.29
N TYR A 333 -8.53 -31.14 9.79
CA TYR A 333 -8.44 -31.43 8.35
C TYR A 333 -9.63 -32.24 7.87
N TYR A 334 -10.07 -33.22 8.65
CA TYR A 334 -11.20 -34.05 8.30
C TYR A 334 -12.48 -33.21 8.18
N VAL A 335 -12.82 -32.44 9.22
CA VAL A 335 -13.97 -31.54 9.23
C VAL A 335 -13.88 -30.51 8.09
N HIS A 336 -12.70 -29.93 7.87
CA HIS A 336 -12.50 -28.96 6.79
C HIS A 336 -12.71 -29.58 5.40
N THR A 337 -12.20 -30.80 5.17
CA THR A 337 -12.30 -31.50 3.88
C THR A 337 -13.74 -31.86 3.59
N VAL A 338 -14.43 -32.51 4.54
CA VAL A 338 -15.85 -32.89 4.42
C VAL A 338 -16.71 -31.66 4.16
N LYS A 339 -16.57 -30.60 4.97
CA LYS A 339 -17.35 -29.38 4.81
C LYS A 339 -17.15 -28.75 3.42
N LYS A 340 -15.91 -28.67 2.95
CA LYS A 340 -15.57 -28.06 1.65
C LYS A 340 -16.12 -28.86 0.48
N VAL A 341 -16.12 -30.19 0.58
CA VAL A 341 -16.74 -31.07 -0.42
C VAL A 341 -18.27 -30.95 -0.36
N TRP A 342 -18.85 -30.98 0.85
CA TRP A 342 -20.29 -30.82 1.06
C TRP A 342 -20.83 -29.51 0.49
N GLU A 343 -20.16 -28.39 0.73
CA GLU A 343 -20.56 -27.08 0.17
C GLU A 343 -20.64 -27.06 -1.35
N LYS A 344 -19.84 -27.90 -2.03
CA LYS A 344 -19.88 -28.07 -3.49
C LYS A 344 -20.97 -29.02 -3.97
N VAL A 345 -21.20 -30.12 -3.26
CA VAL A 345 -22.10 -31.19 -3.72
C VAL A 345 -23.54 -30.97 -3.28
N LYS A 346 -23.77 -30.32 -2.13
CA LYS A 346 -25.10 -30.04 -1.57
C LYS A 346 -26.10 -29.47 -2.59
N PRO A 347 -25.76 -28.48 -3.45
CA PRO A 347 -26.70 -27.95 -4.43
C PRO A 347 -27.24 -29.02 -5.38
N LEU A 348 -26.40 -29.97 -5.80
CA LEU A 348 -26.79 -31.09 -6.66
C LEU A 348 -27.79 -32.01 -5.95
N LEU A 349 -27.49 -32.40 -4.71
CA LEU A 349 -28.38 -33.29 -3.94
C LEU A 349 -29.70 -32.62 -3.57
N GLU A 350 -29.67 -31.33 -3.20
CA GLU A 350 -30.87 -30.52 -2.97
C GLU A 350 -31.76 -30.48 -4.21
N PHE A 351 -31.15 -30.30 -5.38
CA PHE A 351 -31.85 -30.26 -6.65
C PHE A 351 -32.47 -31.63 -6.99
N GLN A 352 -31.69 -32.71 -6.91
CA GLN A 352 -32.17 -34.08 -7.18
C GLN A 352 -33.34 -34.46 -6.25
N ALA A 353 -33.29 -34.08 -4.98
CA ALA A 353 -34.35 -34.35 -4.02
C ALA A 353 -35.66 -33.61 -4.35
N GLN A 354 -35.58 -32.34 -4.79
CA GLN A 354 -36.75 -31.50 -5.04
C GLN A 354 -37.41 -31.70 -6.43
N VAL A 355 -36.66 -32.21 -7.40
CA VAL A 355 -37.12 -32.34 -8.80
C VAL A 355 -37.88 -33.65 -9.06
N LYS A 356 -37.84 -34.62 -8.14
CA LYS A 356 -38.49 -35.92 -8.31
C LYS A 356 -39.97 -35.77 -8.65
N GLY A 357 -40.34 -36.16 -9.87
CA GLY A 357 -41.73 -36.11 -10.38
C GLY A 357 -42.20 -34.74 -10.88
N LYS A 358 -41.33 -33.73 -10.96
CA LYS A 358 -41.64 -32.37 -11.44
C LYS A 358 -41.48 -32.24 -12.96
N LYS A 359 -42.19 -31.28 -13.56
CA LYS A 359 -42.04 -30.93 -14.99
C LYS A 359 -40.81 -30.03 -15.20
N GLU A 360 -40.31 -29.95 -16.43
CA GLU A 360 -39.12 -29.15 -16.78
C GLU A 360 -39.19 -27.69 -16.31
N LYS A 361 -40.34 -27.02 -16.50
CA LYS A 361 -40.54 -25.63 -16.07
C LYS A 361 -40.40 -25.45 -14.56
N GLU A 362 -40.88 -26.41 -13.78
CA GLU A 362 -40.76 -26.41 -12.32
C GLU A 362 -39.32 -26.72 -11.89
N ALA A 363 -38.68 -27.69 -12.56
CA ALA A 363 -37.27 -28.02 -12.33
C ALA A 363 -36.36 -26.80 -12.58
N LYS A 364 -36.58 -26.05 -13.66
CA LYS A 364 -35.84 -24.80 -13.93
C LYS A 364 -36.03 -23.76 -12.83
N LYS A 365 -37.25 -23.60 -12.29
CA LYS A 365 -37.51 -22.67 -11.18
C LYS A 365 -36.76 -23.10 -9.90
N ILE A 366 -36.74 -24.39 -9.59
CA ILE A 366 -35.99 -24.95 -8.47
C ILE A 366 -34.48 -24.73 -8.67
N ALA A 367 -33.96 -25.00 -9.87
CA ALA A 367 -32.55 -24.78 -10.21
C ALA A 367 -32.14 -23.32 -9.99
N LYS A 368 -32.93 -22.35 -10.50
CA LYS A 368 -32.67 -20.91 -10.30
C LYS A 368 -32.54 -20.58 -8.82
N SER A 369 -33.51 -21.00 -8.00
CA SER A 369 -33.50 -20.75 -6.55
C SER A 369 -32.28 -21.37 -5.84
N ILE A 370 -31.92 -22.60 -6.18
CA ILE A 370 -30.76 -23.29 -5.60
C ILE A 370 -29.45 -22.60 -6.00
N ILE A 371 -29.31 -22.21 -7.26
CA ILE A 371 -28.12 -21.50 -7.75
C ILE A 371 -27.99 -20.14 -7.05
N THR A 372 -29.09 -19.34 -7.00
CA THR A 372 -29.14 -18.05 -6.29
C THR A 372 -28.71 -18.22 -4.83
N GLY A 373 -29.32 -19.15 -4.10
CA GLY A 373 -28.99 -19.41 -2.70
C GLY A 373 -27.55 -19.92 -2.48
N THR A 374 -27.04 -20.77 -3.38
CA THR A 374 -25.67 -21.29 -3.32
C THR A 374 -24.65 -20.17 -3.48
N ILE A 375 -24.84 -19.29 -4.46
CA ILE A 375 -23.92 -18.17 -4.70
C ILE A 375 -23.89 -17.22 -3.50
N LEU A 376 -25.06 -16.84 -2.98
CA LEU A 376 -25.16 -15.95 -1.82
C LEU A 376 -24.55 -16.57 -0.54
N ARG A 377 -24.53 -17.90 -0.44
CA ARG A 377 -23.85 -18.62 0.65
C ARG A 377 -22.33 -18.63 0.48
N LEU A 378 -21.84 -18.89 -0.73
CA LEU A 378 -20.41 -19.01 -1.02
C LEU A 378 -19.71 -17.64 -1.05
N HIS A 379 -20.43 -16.59 -1.41
CA HIS A 379 -19.87 -15.27 -1.67
C HIS A 379 -20.60 -14.18 -0.93
N LYS A 380 -19.82 -13.32 -0.27
CA LYS A 380 -20.33 -12.06 0.26
C LYS A 380 -20.39 -11.04 -0.87
N ILE A 381 -21.55 -10.97 -1.52
CA ILE A 381 -21.81 -10.07 -2.65
C ILE A 381 -22.53 -8.82 -2.14
N LYS A 382 -22.17 -7.67 -2.70
CA LYS A 382 -22.92 -6.42 -2.56
C LYS A 382 -23.10 -5.81 -3.94
N THR A 383 -24.33 -5.43 -4.27
CA THR A 383 -24.63 -4.64 -5.46
C THR A 383 -24.80 -3.20 -5.04
N PHE A 384 -23.76 -2.39 -5.26
CA PHE A 384 -23.80 -1.00 -4.84
C PHE A 384 -24.63 -0.17 -5.82
N TYR A 385 -25.44 0.73 -5.28
CA TYR A 385 -26.17 1.71 -6.07
C TYR A 385 -26.04 3.10 -5.46
N GLN A 386 -26.21 4.12 -6.29
CA GLN A 386 -26.23 5.52 -5.88
C GLN A 386 -27.57 6.14 -6.28
N VAL A 387 -28.09 7.01 -5.41
CA VAL A 387 -29.29 7.80 -5.70
C VAL A 387 -28.85 9.16 -6.22
N THR A 388 -29.20 9.48 -7.47
CA THR A 388 -28.99 10.81 -8.06
C THR A 388 -30.33 11.40 -8.47
N GLY A 389 -30.76 12.44 -7.74
CA GLY A 389 -32.12 13.00 -7.90
C GLY A 389 -33.18 11.96 -7.54
N HIS A 390 -34.00 11.55 -8.51
CA HIS A 390 -35.07 10.56 -8.34
C HIS A 390 -34.69 9.15 -8.84
N ASN A 391 -33.52 8.96 -9.47
CA ASN A 391 -33.13 7.68 -10.06
C ASN A 391 -32.10 6.93 -9.20
N GLN A 392 -32.25 5.61 -9.11
CA GLN A 392 -31.24 4.71 -8.58
C GLN A 392 -30.35 4.21 -9.72
N ALA A 393 -29.08 4.61 -9.70
CA ALA A 393 -28.07 4.12 -10.64
C ALA A 393 -27.27 2.99 -9.98
N VAL A 394 -27.35 1.79 -10.53
CA VAL A 394 -26.53 0.65 -10.07
C VAL A 394 -25.08 0.89 -10.49
N ILE A 395 -24.18 0.91 -9.50
CA ILE A 395 -22.75 1.11 -9.68
C ILE A 395 -22.08 -0.16 -10.20
N GLY A 396 -22.46 -1.32 -9.64
CA GLY A 396 -21.95 -2.62 -10.06
C GLY A 396 -22.12 -3.70 -8.98
N VAL A 397 -21.78 -4.93 -9.35
CA VAL A 397 -21.82 -6.09 -8.44
C VAL A 397 -20.41 -6.36 -7.93
N PHE A 398 -20.25 -6.45 -6.61
CA PHE A 398 -18.95 -6.61 -5.99
C PHE A 398 -18.91 -7.84 -5.07
N LYS A 399 -17.76 -8.52 -5.03
CA LYS A 399 -17.47 -9.63 -4.13
C LYS A 399 -16.40 -9.24 -3.13
N TRP A 400 -16.63 -9.61 -1.88
CA TRP A 400 -15.63 -9.42 -0.82
C TRP A 400 -14.44 -10.36 -1.01
N ASP A 401 -13.23 -9.81 -1.10
CA ASP A 401 -11.98 -10.52 -1.03
C ASP A 401 -11.38 -10.38 0.38
N LYS A 402 -11.50 -11.42 1.20
CA LYS A 402 -10.96 -11.42 2.57
C LYS A 402 -9.44 -11.26 2.60
N LYS A 403 -8.72 -11.83 1.62
CA LYS A 403 -7.25 -11.77 1.60
C LYS A 403 -6.78 -10.35 1.33
N LYS A 404 -7.48 -9.62 0.45
CA LYS A 404 -7.13 -8.24 0.09
C LYS A 404 -7.82 -7.19 0.96
N GLY A 405 -8.90 -7.53 1.65
CA GLY A 405 -9.67 -6.57 2.44
C GLY A 405 -10.49 -5.60 1.59
N VAL A 406 -10.87 -6.01 0.37
CA VAL A 406 -11.57 -5.13 -0.58
C VAL A 406 -12.80 -5.78 -1.21
N TYR A 407 -13.72 -4.94 -1.66
CA TYR A 407 -14.78 -5.34 -2.59
C TYR A 407 -14.30 -5.18 -4.03
N THR A 408 -14.24 -6.28 -4.79
CA THR A 408 -13.81 -6.28 -6.19
C THR A 408 -14.99 -6.44 -7.14
N PRO A 409 -14.97 -5.79 -8.32
CA PRO A 409 -15.99 -5.99 -9.35
C PRO A 409 -16.13 -7.48 -9.72
N PHE A 410 -17.37 -7.97 -9.76
CA PHE A 410 -17.66 -9.40 -9.82
C PHE A 410 -18.68 -9.80 -10.90
N ASP A 411 -19.19 -8.87 -11.72
CA ASP A 411 -20.22 -9.14 -12.73
C ASP A 411 -19.90 -10.33 -13.67
N LYS A 412 -18.68 -10.33 -14.24
CA LYS A 412 -18.24 -11.40 -15.15
C LYS A 412 -18.00 -12.72 -14.41
N GLY A 413 -17.45 -12.64 -13.20
CA GLY A 413 -17.18 -13.80 -12.35
C GLY A 413 -18.47 -14.48 -11.89
N LEU A 414 -19.45 -13.67 -11.46
CA LEU A 414 -20.77 -14.12 -11.04
C LEU A 414 -21.47 -14.90 -12.15
N ARG A 415 -21.52 -14.35 -13.37
CA ARG A 415 -22.13 -15.02 -14.52
C ARG A 415 -21.44 -16.34 -14.88
N LYS A 416 -20.13 -16.42 -14.67
CA LYS A 416 -19.36 -17.66 -14.86
C LYS A 416 -19.73 -18.70 -13.81
N GLU A 417 -19.76 -18.32 -12.53
CA GLU A 417 -20.12 -19.23 -11.44
C GLU A 417 -21.58 -19.73 -11.54
N ILE A 418 -22.53 -18.86 -11.95
CA ILE A 418 -23.91 -19.28 -12.24
C ILE A 418 -23.93 -20.44 -13.25
N ARG A 419 -23.17 -20.32 -14.35
CA ARG A 419 -23.10 -21.37 -15.37
C ARG A 419 -22.43 -22.65 -14.84
N GLU A 420 -21.35 -22.51 -14.09
CA GLU A 420 -20.63 -23.66 -13.52
C GLU A 420 -21.52 -24.47 -12.56
N ILE A 421 -22.32 -23.81 -11.71
CA ILE A 421 -23.27 -24.50 -10.83
C ILE A 421 -24.43 -25.08 -11.66
N ALA A 422 -24.97 -24.34 -12.62
CA ALA A 422 -26.06 -24.82 -13.48
C ALA A 422 -25.68 -26.09 -14.25
N GLU A 423 -24.45 -26.17 -14.77
CA GLU A 423 -23.93 -27.36 -15.42
C GLU A 423 -23.79 -28.55 -14.46
N MET A 424 -23.48 -28.30 -13.18
CA MET A 424 -23.40 -29.36 -12.17
C MET A 424 -24.77 -29.96 -11.85
N LEU A 425 -25.84 -29.16 -11.82
CA LEU A 425 -27.17 -29.62 -11.42
C LEU A 425 -27.82 -30.61 -12.42
N GLU A 426 -27.25 -30.79 -13.62
CA GLU A 426 -27.74 -31.71 -14.67
C GLU A 426 -29.27 -31.85 -14.72
N ILE A 427 -29.99 -30.82 -15.18
CA ILE A 427 -31.47 -30.82 -15.24
C ILE A 427 -31.96 -31.97 -16.16
N ARG A 428 -32.18 -33.15 -15.58
CA ARG A 428 -32.75 -34.33 -16.25
C ARG A 428 -34.26 -34.25 -16.17
N SER A 429 -34.93 -33.99 -17.29
CA SER A 429 -36.38 -34.18 -17.40
C SER A 429 -36.72 -35.68 -17.40
N ARG A 430 -37.97 -36.04 -17.04
CA ARG A 430 -38.49 -37.42 -17.13
C ARG A 430 -38.30 -38.07 -18.52
N ASP A 431 -38.09 -37.26 -19.56
CA ASP A 431 -37.98 -37.70 -20.96
C ASP A 431 -36.54 -37.74 -21.49
N LYS A 432 -35.52 -37.69 -20.61
CA LYS A 432 -34.09 -37.75 -20.96
C LYS A 432 -33.58 -36.63 -21.90
N THR A 433 -34.34 -35.55 -22.08
CA THR A 433 -33.87 -34.35 -22.80
C THR A 433 -33.15 -33.39 -21.86
N LEU A 434 -31.91 -33.04 -22.21
CA LEU A 434 -31.05 -32.08 -21.50
C LEU A 434 -31.73 -30.69 -21.49
N ALA A 435 -32.26 -30.26 -20.35
CA ALA A 435 -32.77 -28.90 -20.23
C ALA A 435 -31.66 -27.97 -19.69
N GLN A 436 -30.74 -27.53 -20.55
CA GLN A 436 -29.75 -26.52 -20.14
C GLN A 436 -30.43 -25.19 -19.79
N LEU A 437 -29.90 -24.47 -18.80
CA LEU A 437 -30.33 -23.09 -18.57
C LEU A 437 -29.99 -22.24 -19.78
N SER A 438 -30.97 -21.51 -20.29
CA SER A 438 -30.76 -20.57 -21.39
C SER A 438 -29.96 -19.35 -20.91
N LYS A 439 -29.44 -18.55 -21.85
CA LYS A 439 -28.81 -17.26 -21.51
C LYS A 439 -29.75 -16.39 -20.68
N ARG A 440 -31.05 -16.38 -21.02
CA ARG A 440 -32.08 -15.63 -20.29
C ARG A 440 -32.23 -16.13 -18.85
N ASP A 441 -32.19 -17.45 -18.64
CA ASP A 441 -32.25 -17.99 -17.28
C ASP A 441 -31.05 -17.57 -16.43
N VAL A 442 -29.85 -17.49 -17.03
CA VAL A 442 -28.64 -16.99 -16.36
C VAL A 442 -28.75 -15.49 -16.06
N ASP A 443 -29.33 -14.71 -16.98
CA ASP A 443 -29.61 -13.29 -16.77
C ASP A 443 -30.60 -13.09 -15.62
N ASP A 444 -31.69 -13.87 -15.57
CA ASP A 444 -32.68 -13.81 -14.49
C ASP A 444 -32.05 -14.08 -13.12
N ILE A 445 -31.20 -15.11 -12.99
CA ILE A 445 -30.47 -15.42 -11.74
C ILE A 445 -29.53 -14.27 -11.37
N PHE A 446 -28.82 -13.72 -12.36
CA PHE A 446 -27.89 -12.61 -12.14
C PHE A 446 -28.62 -11.37 -11.63
N ASP A 447 -29.77 -11.04 -12.20
CA ASP A 447 -30.59 -9.90 -11.77
C ASP A 447 -31.26 -10.15 -10.41
N GLU A 448 -31.71 -11.39 -10.12
CA GLU A 448 -32.21 -11.75 -8.79
C GLU A 448 -31.12 -11.57 -7.70
N ILE A 449 -29.88 -12.02 -7.97
CA ILE A 449 -28.75 -11.82 -7.04
C ILE A 449 -28.45 -10.34 -6.87
N LYS A 450 -28.51 -9.55 -7.95
CA LYS A 450 -28.34 -8.10 -7.87
C LYS A 450 -29.35 -7.50 -6.92
N ASP A 451 -30.63 -7.78 -7.13
CA ASP A 451 -31.75 -7.23 -6.35
C ASP A 451 -31.64 -7.64 -4.87
N LEU A 452 -31.36 -8.91 -4.59
CA LEU A 452 -31.18 -9.42 -3.23
C LEU A 452 -29.95 -8.85 -2.50
N THR A 453 -28.99 -8.30 -3.24
CA THR A 453 -27.75 -7.73 -2.68
C THR A 453 -27.65 -6.22 -2.84
N LEU A 454 -28.73 -5.55 -3.29
CA LEU A 454 -28.79 -4.11 -3.43
C LEU A 454 -28.45 -3.44 -2.09
N THR A 455 -27.38 -2.65 -2.12
CA THR A 455 -26.86 -1.94 -0.95
C THR A 455 -26.58 -0.51 -1.37
N PRO A 456 -27.06 0.52 -0.65
CA PRO A 456 -26.63 1.89 -0.91
C PRO A 456 -25.11 1.96 -0.85
N LEU A 457 -24.48 2.58 -1.84
CA LEU A 457 -23.05 2.86 -1.79
C LEU A 457 -22.81 3.73 -0.54
N PRO A 458 -22.04 3.25 0.46
CA PRO A 458 -21.75 4.09 1.60
C PRO A 458 -20.94 5.30 1.13
N LYS A 459 -20.97 6.39 1.90
CA LYS A 459 -19.99 7.47 1.70
C LYS A 459 -18.61 6.81 1.71
N GLU A 460 -17.92 6.85 0.57
CA GLU A 460 -16.72 6.04 0.38
C GLU A 460 -15.71 6.39 1.47
N PRO A 461 -15.33 5.42 2.32
CA PRO A 461 -14.29 5.66 3.29
C PRO A 461 -13.01 5.91 2.51
N LEU A 462 -12.23 6.91 2.93
CA LEU A 462 -10.98 7.30 2.28
C LEU A 462 -9.90 6.24 2.58
N ARG A 463 -10.08 5.03 2.06
CA ARG A 463 -9.31 3.85 2.42
C ARG A 463 -8.55 3.27 1.25
N ILE A 464 -7.33 2.81 1.52
CA ILE A 464 -6.57 1.96 0.61
C ILE A 464 -6.07 0.74 1.39
N ALA A 465 -6.37 -0.45 0.88
CA ALA A 465 -5.84 -1.69 1.40
C ALA A 465 -4.44 -1.96 0.81
N PHE A 466 -3.51 -2.36 1.67
CA PHE A 466 -2.13 -2.72 1.38
C PHE A 466 -1.89 -4.19 1.73
N LYS A 467 -0.75 -4.79 1.41
CA LYS A 467 -0.50 -6.22 1.71
C LYS A 467 -0.66 -6.55 3.22
N ASN A 468 -0.13 -5.68 4.09
CA ASN A 468 -0.08 -5.86 5.55
C ASN A 468 -1.19 -5.14 6.35
N GLY A 469 -2.03 -4.32 5.72
CA GLY A 469 -3.13 -3.66 6.42
C GLY A 469 -4.00 -2.79 5.53
N THR A 470 -4.80 -1.92 6.13
CA THR A 470 -5.67 -0.96 5.43
C THR A 470 -5.51 0.41 6.08
N LEU A 471 -5.12 1.38 5.27
CA LEU A 471 -5.03 2.79 5.65
C LEU A 471 -6.41 3.44 5.50
N GLU A 472 -6.84 4.20 6.49
CA GLU A 472 -8.00 5.10 6.41
C GLU A 472 -7.59 6.54 6.72
N TRP A 473 -7.91 7.45 5.81
CA TRP A 473 -7.78 8.88 6.06
C TRP A 473 -9.03 9.41 6.78
N THR A 474 -8.81 10.12 7.87
CA THR A 474 -9.86 10.76 8.67
C THR A 474 -9.56 12.24 8.88
N GLU A 475 -10.52 12.99 9.38
CA GLU A 475 -10.32 14.40 9.76
C GLU A 475 -9.25 14.58 10.85
N LYS A 476 -9.03 13.56 11.69
CA LYS A 476 -8.06 13.57 12.79
C LYS A 476 -6.70 12.99 12.42
N GLY A 477 -6.50 12.61 11.15
CA GLY A 477 -5.30 11.95 10.67
C GLY A 477 -5.57 10.53 10.15
N ILE A 478 -4.61 9.63 10.30
CA ILE A 478 -4.64 8.30 9.72
C ILE A 478 -5.10 7.27 10.78
N ILE A 479 -5.92 6.30 10.36
CA ILE A 479 -6.19 5.06 11.10
C ILE A 479 -5.64 3.89 10.29
N TRP A 480 -5.00 2.94 10.97
CA TRP A 480 -4.51 1.70 10.37
C TRP A 480 -5.25 0.49 10.91
N TYR A 481 -5.65 -0.41 10.01
CA TYR A 481 -6.27 -1.69 10.35
C TYR A 481 -5.37 -2.83 9.88
N ASP A 482 -4.96 -3.72 10.77
CA ASP A 482 -4.09 -4.84 10.42
C ASP A 482 -4.77 -5.80 9.42
N ALA A 483 -3.98 -6.43 8.55
CA ALA A 483 -4.50 -7.39 7.58
C ALA A 483 -5.30 -8.55 8.21
N LYS A 484 -5.01 -8.91 9.47
CA LYS A 484 -5.73 -9.93 10.23
C LYS A 484 -7.14 -9.48 10.65
N GLU A 485 -7.36 -8.18 10.77
CA GLU A 485 -8.65 -7.58 11.19
C GLU A 485 -9.62 -7.37 10.01
N ARG A 486 -9.19 -7.69 8.79
CA ARG A 486 -9.98 -7.52 7.56
C ARG A 486 -11.37 -8.12 7.68
N SER A 487 -12.37 -7.26 7.56
CA SER A 487 -13.77 -7.64 7.64
C SER A 487 -14.60 -6.89 6.58
N PRO A 488 -15.76 -7.43 6.17
CA PRO A 488 -16.68 -6.74 5.27
C PRO A 488 -17.24 -5.42 5.81
N LYS A 489 -16.95 -5.06 7.07
CA LYS A 489 -17.32 -3.79 7.70
C LYS A 489 -16.21 -2.75 7.56
N VAL A 490 -14.95 -3.19 7.63
CA VAL A 490 -13.74 -2.36 7.46
C VAL A 490 -13.08 -2.76 6.15
N TYR A 491 -13.54 -2.13 5.06
CA TYR A 491 -13.11 -2.45 3.70
C TYR A 491 -12.70 -1.23 2.90
N SER A 492 -11.91 -1.47 1.86
CA SER A 492 -11.60 -0.53 0.78
C SER A 492 -12.14 -1.03 -0.57
N PHE A 493 -12.14 -0.17 -1.59
CA PHE A 493 -12.30 -0.54 -3.01
C PHE A 493 -10.95 -0.66 -3.75
N TYR A 494 -9.87 -0.24 -3.10
CA TYR A 494 -8.53 -0.15 -3.66
C TYR A 494 -7.58 -1.08 -2.92
N TYR A 495 -6.91 -1.97 -3.63
CA TYR A 495 -5.87 -2.85 -3.07
C TYR A 495 -4.54 -2.65 -3.80
N LEU A 496 -3.54 -2.14 -3.09
CA LEU A 496 -2.17 -2.04 -3.59
C LEU A 496 -1.32 -3.16 -2.99
N PRO A 497 -0.51 -3.89 -3.79
CA PRO A 497 0.23 -5.07 -3.33
C PRO A 497 1.51 -4.73 -2.55
N TRP A 498 1.61 -3.54 -1.97
CA TRP A 498 2.79 -3.02 -1.26
C TRP A 498 2.62 -3.15 0.25
N GLU A 499 3.73 -3.15 0.98
CA GLU A 499 3.76 -3.09 2.44
C GLU A 499 4.00 -1.66 2.89
N VAL A 500 3.28 -1.24 3.95
CA VAL A 500 3.47 0.07 4.58
C VAL A 500 4.06 -0.15 5.96
N LYS A 501 5.17 0.53 6.27
CA LYS A 501 5.76 0.52 7.62
C LYS A 501 5.02 1.52 8.50
N VAL A 502 3.85 1.13 8.98
CA VAL A 502 2.93 2.02 9.71
C VAL A 502 3.56 2.57 10.98
N GLU A 503 4.44 1.81 11.63
CA GLU A 503 5.13 2.19 12.86
C GLU A 503 6.00 3.44 12.65
N GLU A 504 6.45 3.69 11.41
CA GLU A 504 7.18 4.91 11.05
C GLU A 504 6.28 6.12 10.95
N ILE A 505 5.06 5.93 10.44
CA ILE A 505 4.04 6.99 10.32
C ILE A 505 3.49 7.35 11.70
N GLU A 506 3.26 6.35 12.56
CA GLU A 506 2.72 6.51 13.91
C GLU A 506 3.57 7.41 14.81
N LYS A 507 4.90 7.42 14.63
CA LYS A 507 5.84 8.30 15.37
C LYS A 507 5.50 9.79 15.24
N PHE A 508 4.82 10.16 14.15
CA PHE A 508 4.45 11.52 13.80
C PHE A 508 2.95 11.79 13.94
N MET A 509 2.15 10.85 14.46
CA MET A 509 0.76 11.13 14.80
C MET A 509 0.68 12.27 15.81
N ASN A 510 -0.06 13.32 15.46
CA ASN A 510 -0.22 14.56 16.24
C ASN A 510 1.07 15.39 16.41
N LYS A 511 2.10 15.17 15.58
CA LYS A 511 3.29 16.02 15.52
C LYS A 511 3.37 16.72 14.17
N GLU A 512 3.99 17.89 14.15
CA GLU A 512 4.36 18.54 12.92
C GLU A 512 5.41 17.70 12.18
N ILE A 513 5.17 17.44 10.90
CA ILE A 513 6.08 16.70 10.03
C ILE A 513 6.92 17.71 9.25
N THR A 514 8.25 17.65 9.36
CA THR A 514 9.17 18.52 8.61
C THR A 514 9.71 17.84 7.35
N VAL A 515 10.26 18.62 6.40
CA VAL A 515 10.97 18.07 5.22
C VAL A 515 12.14 17.18 5.64
N LYS A 516 12.84 17.55 6.72
CA LYS A 516 13.95 16.77 7.27
C LYS A 516 13.50 15.39 7.77
N ASP A 517 12.34 15.31 8.42
CA ASP A 517 11.80 14.03 8.88
C ASP A 517 11.49 13.09 7.70
N ILE A 518 10.93 13.65 6.62
CA ILE A 518 10.66 12.91 5.38
C ILE A 518 11.97 12.45 4.74
N GLU A 519 13.00 13.30 4.71
CA GLU A 519 14.31 12.97 4.17
C GLU A 519 15.01 11.85 4.94
N GLU A 520 14.98 11.90 6.27
CA GLU A 520 15.55 10.87 7.16
C GLU A 520 14.81 9.53 6.97
N LEU A 521 13.48 9.56 6.85
CA LEU A 521 12.69 8.38 6.55
C LEU A 521 13.04 7.79 5.18
N ALA A 522 13.06 8.63 4.14
CA ALA A 522 13.34 8.22 2.78
C ALA A 522 14.76 7.65 2.62
N SER A 523 15.75 8.27 3.28
CA SER A 523 17.15 7.80 3.28
C SER A 523 17.30 6.40 3.87
N ARG A 524 16.41 6.00 4.78
CA ARG A 524 16.44 4.69 5.42
C ARG A 524 15.59 3.65 4.70
N LEU A 525 14.46 4.05 4.10
CA LEU A 525 13.50 3.12 3.51
C LEU A 525 13.60 2.97 1.98
N CYS A 526 13.98 4.03 1.29
CA CYS A 526 14.08 4.08 -0.17
C CYS A 526 15.23 5.00 -0.62
N PRO A 527 16.48 4.74 -0.18
CA PRO A 527 17.61 5.63 -0.44
C PRO A 527 17.87 5.86 -1.93
N LYS A 528 17.73 4.83 -2.77
CA LYS A 528 17.97 4.98 -4.22
C LYS A 528 16.91 5.86 -4.86
N SER A 529 15.66 5.72 -4.41
CA SER A 529 14.55 6.55 -4.88
C SER A 529 14.71 8.01 -4.43
N LEU A 530 15.14 8.26 -3.19
CA LEU A 530 15.44 9.61 -2.71
C LEU A 530 16.56 10.26 -3.53
N GLU A 531 17.68 9.56 -3.73
CA GLU A 531 18.80 10.06 -4.52
C GLU A 531 18.36 10.36 -5.96
N THR A 532 17.58 9.47 -6.56
CA THR A 532 16.99 9.66 -7.89
C THR A 532 16.11 10.91 -7.94
N PHE A 533 15.22 11.10 -6.95
CA PHE A 533 14.32 12.25 -6.94
C PHE A 533 15.11 13.57 -6.81
N LYS A 534 16.15 13.59 -5.98
CA LYS A 534 17.08 14.72 -5.90
C LYS A 534 17.82 14.97 -7.21
N GLN A 535 18.31 13.92 -7.87
CA GLN A 535 18.94 14.07 -9.18
C GLN A 535 17.97 14.60 -10.25
N TRP A 536 16.67 14.28 -10.15
CA TRP A 536 15.68 14.74 -11.12
C TRP A 536 15.27 16.19 -10.95
N VAL A 537 15.09 16.66 -9.70
CA VAL A 537 14.43 17.96 -9.42
C VAL A 537 15.13 18.79 -8.35
N ASP A 538 16.37 18.46 -8.00
CA ASP A 538 17.19 19.14 -7.00
C ASP A 538 16.52 19.20 -5.61
N ASP A 539 16.24 20.40 -5.10
CA ASP A 539 15.63 20.64 -3.79
C ASP A 539 14.13 20.34 -3.74
N LYS A 540 13.47 20.23 -4.90
CA LYS A 540 12.02 19.96 -5.01
C LYS A 540 11.65 18.48 -4.84
N TRP A 541 12.58 17.61 -4.45
CA TRP A 541 12.40 16.16 -4.38
C TRP A 541 11.22 15.73 -3.48
N VAL A 542 10.91 16.49 -2.43
CA VAL A 542 9.82 16.19 -1.49
C VAL A 542 8.46 16.24 -2.19
N LEU A 543 8.27 17.16 -3.14
CA LEU A 543 7.04 17.31 -3.91
C LEU A 543 6.74 16.04 -4.73
N LEU A 544 7.75 15.30 -5.19
CA LEU A 544 7.54 14.04 -5.89
C LEU A 544 6.94 12.95 -4.98
N PHE A 545 7.31 12.93 -3.69
CA PHE A 545 6.67 12.05 -2.70
C PHE A 545 5.26 12.51 -2.37
N GLU A 546 5.04 13.82 -2.22
CA GLU A 546 3.70 14.37 -1.97
C GLU A 546 2.72 14.06 -3.10
N ILE A 547 3.15 14.17 -4.36
CA ILE A 547 2.32 13.83 -5.53
C ILE A 547 1.91 12.36 -5.48
N ILE A 548 2.86 11.44 -5.23
CA ILE A 548 2.55 10.01 -5.08
C ILE A 548 1.58 9.81 -3.90
N GLY A 549 1.85 10.44 -2.76
CA GLY A 549 1.02 10.36 -1.56
C GLY A 549 -0.39 10.86 -1.79
N TYR A 550 -0.56 11.93 -2.58
CA TYR A 550 -1.87 12.45 -2.93
C TYR A 550 -2.68 11.45 -3.77
N THR A 551 -2.03 10.65 -4.63
CA THR A 551 -2.73 9.55 -5.32
C THR A 551 -3.27 8.48 -4.36
N LEU A 552 -2.68 8.36 -3.16
CA LEU A 552 -3.12 7.43 -2.11
C LEU A 552 -4.24 7.99 -1.21
N TYR A 553 -4.71 9.21 -1.47
CA TYR A 553 -5.86 9.83 -0.81
C TYR A 553 -7.06 9.80 -1.76
N PRO A 554 -8.08 8.92 -1.62
CA PRO A 554 -9.14 8.72 -2.62
C PRO A 554 -10.17 9.86 -2.78
N GLU A 555 -9.75 11.12 -2.70
CA GLU A 555 -10.56 12.32 -2.89
C GLU A 555 -9.71 13.48 -3.48
N ILE A 556 -10.36 14.54 -3.97
CA ILE A 556 -9.71 15.77 -4.41
C ILE A 556 -9.82 16.83 -3.31
N LYS A 557 -8.76 16.97 -2.50
CA LYS A 557 -8.70 17.93 -1.37
C LYS A 557 -8.24 19.32 -1.79
N PHE A 558 -7.09 19.41 -2.46
CA PHE A 558 -6.42 20.68 -2.77
C PHE A 558 -6.84 21.34 -4.07
N ARG A 559 -7.65 20.64 -4.87
CA ARG A 559 -8.04 21.05 -6.22
C ARG A 559 -6.83 21.31 -7.15
N LYS A 560 -5.81 20.46 -7.06
CA LYS A 560 -4.58 20.56 -7.87
C LYS A 560 -4.46 19.46 -8.93
N ALA A 561 -3.77 19.80 -10.00
CA ALA A 561 -3.21 18.94 -11.04
C ALA A 561 -1.71 19.23 -11.15
N PHE A 562 -0.95 18.24 -11.62
CA PHE A 562 0.50 18.31 -11.64
C PHE A 562 1.00 18.22 -13.07
N MET A 563 1.91 19.12 -13.43
CA MET A 563 2.60 19.06 -14.71
C MET A 563 4.10 18.90 -14.49
N VAL A 564 4.67 17.85 -15.07
CA VAL A 564 6.08 17.50 -15.00
C VAL A 564 6.74 17.83 -16.33
N ILE A 565 7.77 18.68 -16.35
CA ILE A 565 8.26 19.34 -17.58
C ILE A 565 9.78 19.22 -17.73
N GLY A 566 10.28 19.10 -18.96
CA GLY A 566 11.72 19.06 -19.26
C GLY A 566 11.99 18.80 -20.75
N SER A 567 13.24 18.92 -21.20
CA SER A 567 13.66 18.84 -22.61
C SER A 567 13.54 17.45 -23.28
N GLY A 568 13.38 16.38 -22.50
CA GLY A 568 13.45 14.99 -22.96
C GLY A 568 14.63 14.27 -22.29
N GLY A 569 14.52 12.95 -22.04
CA GLY A 569 15.59 12.21 -21.33
C GLY A 569 15.78 12.57 -19.85
N ASN A 570 14.89 13.38 -19.26
CA ASN A 570 15.08 13.89 -17.89
C ASN A 570 14.56 12.97 -16.76
N GLY A 571 13.94 11.83 -17.07
CA GLY A 571 13.29 10.95 -16.08
C GLY A 571 11.78 11.15 -15.88
N LYS A 572 11.14 12.06 -16.63
CA LYS A 572 9.68 12.32 -16.53
C LYS A 572 8.81 11.09 -16.80
N SER A 573 9.06 10.40 -17.92
CA SER A 573 8.35 9.16 -18.26
C SER A 573 8.59 8.07 -17.23
N THR A 574 9.80 8.02 -16.67
CA THR A 574 10.22 7.12 -15.60
C THR A 574 9.41 7.36 -14.32
N TYR A 575 9.21 8.61 -13.92
CA TYR A 575 8.36 8.99 -12.80
C TYR A 575 6.88 8.64 -13.03
N ILE A 576 6.34 8.89 -14.22
CA ILE A 576 4.98 8.46 -14.60
C ILE A 576 4.85 6.93 -14.54
N ASN A 577 5.85 6.19 -15.00
CA ASN A 577 5.85 4.72 -14.94
C ASN A 577 5.95 4.21 -13.49
N LEU A 578 6.67 4.91 -12.61
CA LEU A 578 6.70 4.60 -11.18
C LEU A 578 5.30 4.73 -10.56
N ILE A 579 4.59 5.84 -10.82
CA ILE A 579 3.21 6.03 -10.34
C ILE A 579 2.30 4.91 -10.83
N LYS A 580 2.39 4.54 -12.10
CA LYS A 580 1.63 3.40 -12.66
C LYS A 580 2.00 2.08 -12.03
N LYS A 581 3.28 1.83 -11.75
CA LYS A 581 3.75 0.62 -11.07
C LYS A 581 3.13 0.54 -9.66
N ILE A 582 3.15 1.65 -8.92
CA ILE A 582 2.57 1.74 -7.57
C ILE A 582 1.05 1.49 -7.60
N LEU A 583 0.33 2.15 -8.51
CA LEU A 583 -1.14 2.12 -8.53
C LEU A 583 -1.74 0.95 -9.32
N GLY A 584 -0.97 0.30 -10.19
CA GLY A 584 -1.43 -0.77 -11.06
C GLY A 584 -2.65 -0.36 -11.89
N ASP A 585 -3.70 -1.19 -11.85
CA ASP A 585 -4.96 -0.97 -12.58
C ASP A 585 -5.72 0.29 -12.14
N TYR A 586 -5.36 0.93 -11.02
CA TYR A 586 -5.98 2.17 -10.56
C TYR A 586 -5.39 3.44 -11.19
N ALA A 587 -4.33 3.31 -11.99
CA ALA A 587 -3.84 4.37 -12.86
C ALA A 587 -4.35 4.20 -14.30
N VAL A 588 -4.59 5.33 -14.98
CA VAL A 588 -4.88 5.38 -16.42
C VAL A 588 -3.97 6.36 -17.14
N SER A 589 -3.97 6.29 -18.47
CA SER A 589 -3.18 7.18 -19.34
C SER A 589 -4.04 7.72 -20.45
N ILE A 590 -4.91 8.66 -20.09
CA ILE A 590 -5.74 9.41 -21.02
C ILE A 590 -4.95 10.65 -21.45
N SER A 591 -4.75 10.83 -22.75
CA SER A 591 -4.07 12.02 -23.26
C SER A 591 -4.84 13.30 -22.87
N PRO A 592 -4.17 14.39 -22.48
CA PRO A 592 -4.84 15.67 -22.20
C PRO A 592 -5.67 16.16 -23.38
N ARG A 593 -5.18 15.91 -24.62
CA ARG A 593 -5.90 16.25 -25.85
C ARG A 593 -7.28 15.57 -25.92
N GLU A 594 -7.35 14.27 -25.65
CA GLU A 594 -8.63 13.56 -25.65
C GLU A 594 -9.49 13.95 -24.46
N LEU A 595 -8.88 14.11 -23.28
CA LEU A 595 -9.60 14.39 -22.04
C LEU A 595 -10.31 15.74 -22.09
N PHE A 596 -9.66 16.77 -22.65
CA PHE A 596 -10.16 18.13 -22.75
C PHE A 596 -10.75 18.47 -24.13
N ASP A 597 -11.03 17.46 -24.96
CA ASP A 597 -11.82 17.61 -26.18
C ASP A 597 -13.31 17.69 -25.82
N PRO A 598 -13.99 18.83 -26.08
CA PRO A 598 -15.42 18.98 -25.79
C PRO A 598 -16.31 18.00 -26.57
N GLN A 599 -15.85 17.46 -27.71
CA GLN A 599 -16.58 16.47 -28.50
C GLN A 599 -16.50 15.06 -27.91
N ASN A 600 -15.52 14.79 -27.05
CA ASN A 600 -15.31 13.46 -26.48
C ASN A 600 -16.07 13.29 -25.16
N ARG A 601 -17.32 12.82 -25.25
CA ARG A 601 -18.24 12.65 -24.09
C ARG A 601 -18.05 11.36 -23.31
N PHE A 602 -17.34 10.37 -23.89
CA PHE A 602 -17.15 9.05 -23.28
C PHE A 602 -15.87 8.99 -22.41
N ILE A 603 -14.85 9.78 -22.77
CA ILE A 603 -13.49 9.62 -22.23
C ILE A 603 -13.41 9.85 -20.72
N ALA A 604 -14.20 10.78 -20.19
CA ALA A 604 -14.23 11.06 -18.76
C ALA A 604 -14.64 9.83 -17.94
N GLY A 605 -15.47 8.94 -18.50
CA GLY A 605 -15.90 7.70 -17.85
C GLY A 605 -14.74 6.75 -17.52
N ASN A 606 -13.61 6.86 -18.22
CA ASN A 606 -12.41 6.06 -17.95
C ASN A 606 -11.68 6.50 -16.65
N LEU A 607 -12.01 7.66 -16.09
CA LEU A 607 -11.51 8.13 -14.78
C LEU A 607 -12.30 7.57 -13.61
N TYR A 608 -13.44 6.92 -13.88
CA TYR A 608 -14.26 6.33 -12.84
C TYR A 608 -13.49 5.25 -12.06
N HIS A 609 -13.47 5.37 -10.72
CA HIS A 609 -12.68 4.52 -9.80
C HIS A 609 -11.17 4.50 -10.07
N LYS A 610 -10.59 5.53 -10.69
CA LYS A 610 -9.14 5.67 -10.86
C LYS A 610 -8.56 6.63 -9.83
N LEU A 611 -7.39 6.30 -9.30
CA LEU A 611 -6.65 7.13 -8.34
C LEU A 611 -5.76 8.17 -9.04
N ALA A 612 -5.33 7.89 -10.28
CA ALA A 612 -4.55 8.83 -11.08
C ALA A 612 -4.81 8.68 -12.58
N ASN A 613 -4.79 9.82 -13.29
CA ASN A 613 -4.49 9.88 -14.71
C ASN A 613 -3.02 10.30 -14.85
N ALA A 614 -2.12 9.32 -15.01
CA ALA A 614 -0.69 9.51 -15.13
C ALA A 614 -0.27 9.29 -16.58
N VAL A 615 0.05 10.38 -17.29
CA VAL A 615 0.28 10.35 -18.74
C VAL A 615 1.57 11.09 -19.09
N ALA A 616 2.31 10.54 -20.05
CA ALA A 616 3.43 11.22 -20.70
C ALA A 616 2.96 11.65 -22.09
N GLU A 617 2.90 12.96 -22.31
CA GLU A 617 2.44 13.58 -23.55
C GLU A 617 3.62 14.20 -24.30
N SER A 618 3.88 13.66 -25.49
CA SER A 618 4.99 14.07 -26.34
C SER A 618 4.57 15.03 -27.45
N LYS A 619 3.27 15.15 -27.75
CA LYS A 619 2.76 16.01 -28.81
C LYS A 619 2.30 17.35 -28.26
N ASN A 620 2.40 18.39 -29.07
CA ASN A 620 1.79 19.67 -28.75
C ASN A 620 0.26 19.53 -28.74
N TYR A 621 -0.38 20.12 -27.74
CA TYR A 621 -1.83 20.12 -27.60
C TYR A 621 -2.32 21.46 -27.05
N THR A 622 -3.63 21.67 -27.15
CA THR A 622 -4.33 22.81 -26.57
C THR A 622 -5.31 22.28 -25.53
N ILE A 623 -5.43 22.96 -24.40
CA ILE A 623 -6.51 22.70 -23.44
C ILE A 623 -7.73 23.50 -23.93
N GLU A 624 -8.65 22.82 -24.61
CA GLU A 624 -9.82 23.48 -25.20
C GLU A 624 -10.97 23.69 -24.22
N ASP A 625 -11.21 22.70 -23.34
CA ASP A 625 -12.29 22.69 -22.35
C ASP A 625 -11.73 22.92 -20.93
N MET A 626 -11.48 24.19 -20.60
CA MET A 626 -10.99 24.61 -19.28
C MET A 626 -12.03 24.35 -18.17
N ASP A 627 -13.32 24.39 -18.48
CA ASP A 627 -14.38 24.12 -17.50
C ASP A 627 -14.42 22.64 -17.09
N ARG A 628 -14.20 21.71 -18.03
CA ARG A 628 -14.02 20.30 -17.70
C ARG A 628 -12.76 20.07 -16.87
N PHE A 629 -11.65 20.73 -17.17
CA PHE A 629 -10.46 20.70 -16.30
C PHE A 629 -10.79 21.16 -14.88
N LYS A 630 -11.52 22.28 -14.75
CA LYS A 630 -11.98 22.81 -13.45
C LYS A 630 -12.96 21.87 -12.74
N ARG A 631 -13.83 21.15 -13.43
CA ARG A 631 -14.70 20.14 -12.80
C ARG A 631 -13.92 18.92 -12.31
N LEU A 632 -13.01 18.40 -13.15
CA LEU A 632 -12.19 17.23 -12.84
C LEU A 632 -11.27 17.47 -11.64
N THR A 633 -10.64 18.63 -11.58
CA THR A 633 -9.80 19.03 -10.44
C THR A 633 -10.60 19.65 -9.30
N GLY A 634 -11.90 19.92 -9.47
CA GLY A 634 -12.74 20.54 -8.44
C GLY A 634 -13.39 19.54 -7.47
N GLY A 635 -13.46 18.27 -7.85
CA GLY A 635 -14.27 17.26 -7.15
C GLY A 635 -15.77 17.39 -7.44
N ASP A 636 -16.12 18.03 -8.56
CA ASP A 636 -17.50 18.21 -9.01
C ASP A 636 -18.07 16.91 -9.61
N TRP A 637 -19.40 16.82 -9.69
CA TRP A 637 -20.07 15.74 -10.40
C TRP A 637 -19.85 15.85 -11.90
N ILE A 638 -19.48 14.74 -12.52
CA ILE A 638 -19.27 14.62 -13.96
C ILE A 638 -20.11 13.46 -14.46
N THR A 639 -20.89 13.73 -15.51
CA THR A 639 -21.62 12.71 -16.25
C THR A 639 -20.81 12.32 -17.48
N ALA A 640 -20.57 11.02 -17.65
CA ALA A 640 -19.88 10.47 -18.79
C ALA A 640 -20.78 9.42 -19.48
N ASP A 641 -20.86 9.51 -20.80
CA ASP A 641 -21.58 8.52 -21.60
C ASP A 641 -20.82 7.19 -21.59
N VAL A 642 -21.54 6.07 -21.51
CA VAL A 642 -20.97 4.73 -21.61
C VAL A 642 -21.58 4.03 -22.81
N LYS A 643 -20.76 3.51 -23.72
CA LYS A 643 -21.26 2.84 -24.92
C LYS A 643 -22.19 1.69 -24.55
N PHE A 644 -23.42 1.73 -25.08
CA PHE A 644 -24.47 0.71 -24.90
C PHE A 644 -24.96 0.54 -23.45
N LYS A 645 -24.79 1.55 -22.59
CA LYS A 645 -25.28 1.57 -21.21
C LYS A 645 -25.79 2.96 -20.84
N ASP A 646 -26.48 3.06 -19.71
CA ASP A 646 -26.85 4.36 -19.13
C ASP A 646 -25.59 5.17 -18.78
N PRO A 647 -25.63 6.51 -18.91
CA PRO A 647 -24.54 7.38 -18.49
C PRO A 647 -24.21 7.20 -17.02
N ILE A 648 -22.93 7.26 -16.67
CA ILE A 648 -22.48 7.24 -15.28
C ILE A 648 -22.24 8.66 -14.81
N THR A 649 -22.68 8.96 -13.59
CA THR A 649 -22.41 10.26 -12.93
C THR A 649 -21.60 10.00 -11.67
N PHE A 650 -20.42 10.60 -11.58
CA PHE A 650 -19.49 10.36 -10.47
C PHE A 650 -18.67 11.62 -10.15
N LYS A 651 -18.07 11.65 -8.96
CA LYS A 651 -17.05 12.65 -8.63
C LYS A 651 -15.67 12.12 -9.00
N ASN A 652 -14.89 12.92 -9.72
CA ASN A 652 -13.51 12.53 -10.01
C ASN A 652 -12.68 12.49 -8.74
N ILE A 653 -11.96 11.39 -8.53
CA ILE A 653 -10.94 11.25 -7.47
C ILE A 653 -9.53 11.10 -8.05
N ALA A 654 -9.42 10.94 -9.38
CA ALA A 654 -8.17 10.70 -10.07
C ALA A 654 -7.33 11.98 -10.14
N LYS A 655 -6.06 11.88 -9.72
CA LYS A 655 -5.12 13.01 -9.77
C LYS A 655 -4.63 13.13 -11.20
N LEU A 656 -4.73 14.32 -11.78
CA LEU A 656 -4.23 14.57 -13.12
C LEU A 656 -2.73 14.86 -13.02
N ILE A 657 -1.91 13.97 -13.57
CA ILE A 657 -0.44 14.06 -13.54
C ILE A 657 0.05 13.91 -14.97
N ILE A 658 0.55 15.01 -15.53
CA ILE A 658 0.91 15.10 -16.94
C ILE A 658 2.40 15.39 -17.04
N ALA A 659 3.16 14.43 -17.54
CA ALA A 659 4.51 14.69 -18.02
C ALA A 659 4.45 15.23 -19.44
N SER A 660 5.11 16.33 -19.74
CA SER A 660 5.22 16.84 -21.10
C SER A 660 6.57 17.49 -21.38
N ASN A 661 6.96 17.53 -22.65
CA ASN A 661 8.14 18.29 -23.06
C ASN A 661 7.79 19.75 -23.34
N ASN A 662 6.54 20.04 -23.72
CA ASN A 662 6.07 21.38 -24.03
C ASN A 662 4.82 21.69 -23.21
N MET A 663 4.75 22.91 -22.71
CA MET A 663 3.53 23.46 -22.14
C MET A 663 2.43 23.53 -23.21
N PRO A 664 1.18 23.15 -22.91
CA PRO A 664 0.12 23.22 -23.89
C PRO A 664 -0.38 24.65 -24.08
N ALA A 665 -0.93 24.91 -25.26
CA ALA A 665 -1.60 26.17 -25.52
C ALA A 665 -2.89 26.28 -24.71
N VAL A 666 -3.22 27.50 -24.30
CA VAL A 666 -4.42 27.85 -23.54
C VAL A 666 -5.26 28.85 -24.34
N ARG A 667 -6.59 28.69 -24.31
CA ARG A 667 -7.51 29.60 -25.04
C ARG A 667 -7.70 30.93 -24.32
N ASP A 668 -7.82 30.89 -23.01
CA ASP A 668 -8.03 32.07 -22.15
C ASP A 668 -6.90 32.15 -21.12
N THR A 669 -6.13 33.23 -21.16
CA THR A 669 -5.02 33.46 -20.23
C THR A 669 -5.43 34.20 -18.97
N ASP A 670 -6.66 34.73 -18.91
CA ASP A 670 -7.14 35.55 -17.79
C ASP A 670 -7.86 34.69 -16.71
N ASP A 671 -8.04 33.38 -16.94
CA ASP A 671 -8.66 32.46 -15.98
C ASP A 671 -7.72 32.12 -14.82
N LYS A 672 -7.76 32.94 -13.76
CA LYS A 672 -7.04 32.71 -12.49
C LYS A 672 -7.31 31.34 -11.86
N ALA A 673 -8.55 30.86 -11.94
CA ALA A 673 -8.92 29.58 -11.34
C ALA A 673 -8.28 28.41 -12.09
N PHE A 674 -8.01 28.55 -13.39
CA PHE A 674 -7.22 27.59 -14.16
C PHE A 674 -5.76 27.54 -13.66
N TRP A 675 -5.11 28.70 -13.55
CA TRP A 675 -3.70 28.78 -13.13
C TRP A 675 -3.46 28.29 -11.71
N HIS A 676 -4.35 28.64 -10.76
CA HIS A 676 -4.26 28.20 -9.37
C HIS A 676 -4.32 26.67 -9.20
N ARG A 677 -4.86 25.92 -10.18
CA ARG A 677 -5.00 24.46 -10.07
C ARG A 677 -3.74 23.71 -10.49
N TRP A 678 -2.72 24.37 -11.02
CA TRP A 678 -1.49 23.69 -11.42
C TRP A 678 -0.41 23.76 -10.35
N VAL A 679 0.33 22.66 -10.22
CA VAL A 679 1.64 22.61 -9.59
C VAL A 679 2.62 22.13 -10.65
N LEU A 680 3.65 22.94 -10.92
CA LEU A 680 4.61 22.71 -11.99
C LEU A 680 5.91 22.14 -11.41
N VAL A 681 6.41 21.05 -11.98
CA VAL A 681 7.66 20.41 -11.55
C VAL A 681 8.61 20.30 -12.74
N GLU A 682 9.68 21.07 -12.70
CA GLU A 682 10.71 21.06 -13.74
C GLU A 682 11.74 19.96 -13.44
N PHE A 683 12.07 19.17 -14.47
CA PHE A 683 13.10 18.14 -14.47
C PHE A 683 14.24 18.64 -15.38
N PRO A 684 15.19 19.44 -14.85
CA PRO A 684 16.16 20.18 -15.66
C PRO A 684 17.32 19.32 -16.19
N HIS A 685 17.59 18.16 -15.58
CA HIS A 685 18.77 17.35 -15.87
C HIS A 685 18.49 16.26 -16.91
N GLU A 686 19.46 15.95 -17.76
CA GLU A 686 19.34 14.90 -18.79
C GLU A 686 20.13 13.64 -18.41
N PHE A 687 19.56 12.47 -18.64
CA PHE A 687 20.14 11.18 -18.31
C PHE A 687 20.24 10.29 -19.54
N LYS A 688 21.21 9.38 -19.54
CA LYS A 688 21.32 8.35 -20.59
C LYS A 688 20.28 7.26 -20.38
N ASP A 689 19.67 6.82 -21.47
CA ASP A 689 18.72 5.71 -21.43
C ASP A 689 19.39 4.39 -20.99
N ASN A 690 18.70 3.66 -20.13
CA ASN A 690 19.09 2.34 -19.66
C ASN A 690 17.84 1.53 -19.29
N ASP A 691 17.48 0.58 -20.13
CA ASP A 691 16.26 -0.23 -19.99
C ASP A 691 16.20 -1.04 -18.70
N THR A 692 17.36 -1.35 -18.08
CA THR A 692 17.43 -2.13 -16.83
C THR A 692 17.43 -1.26 -15.57
N TRP A 693 17.61 0.05 -15.72
CA TRP A 693 17.79 0.95 -14.58
C TRP A 693 16.53 1.02 -13.70
N PHE A 694 15.35 1.08 -14.33
CA PHE A 694 14.08 1.24 -13.62
C PHE A 694 13.82 0.11 -12.61
N ASP A 695 13.98 -1.16 -13.01
CA ASP A 695 13.74 -2.29 -12.11
C ASP A 695 14.86 -2.50 -11.08
N LYS A 696 16.07 -2.01 -11.35
CA LYS A 696 17.19 -2.02 -10.39
C LYS A 696 17.05 -0.97 -9.28
N VAL A 697 16.44 0.16 -9.60
CA VAL A 697 16.21 1.26 -8.66
C VAL A 697 14.88 1.05 -7.92
N PHE A 698 13.78 0.83 -8.64
CA PHE A 698 12.45 0.66 -8.05
C PHE A 698 12.10 -0.80 -7.82
N THR A 699 12.85 -1.43 -6.91
CA THR A 699 12.59 -2.77 -6.38
C THR A 699 11.33 -2.79 -5.52
N GLU A 700 10.81 -3.97 -5.17
CA GLU A 700 9.66 -4.09 -4.26
C GLU A 700 9.91 -3.39 -2.90
N GLU A 701 11.13 -3.53 -2.36
CA GLU A 701 11.52 -2.88 -1.10
C GLU A 701 11.55 -1.35 -1.22
N GLU A 702 12.14 -0.82 -2.30
CA GLU A 702 12.17 0.62 -2.56
C GLU A 702 10.76 1.18 -2.78
N ILE A 703 9.86 0.44 -3.44
CA ILE A 703 8.46 0.85 -3.59
C ILE A 703 7.71 0.85 -2.25
N ASN A 704 7.92 -0.16 -1.39
CA ASN A 704 7.35 -0.15 -0.04
C ASN A 704 7.82 1.07 0.76
N GLY A 705 9.11 1.43 0.62
CA GLY A 705 9.67 2.66 1.17
C GLY A 705 9.05 3.91 0.57
N ILE A 706 8.93 4.02 -0.76
CA ILE A 706 8.30 5.14 -1.45
C ILE A 706 6.86 5.33 -0.97
N VAL A 707 6.06 4.26 -0.91
CA VAL A 707 4.66 4.34 -0.46
C VAL A 707 4.58 4.85 0.97
N THR A 708 5.39 4.30 1.88
CA THR A 708 5.43 4.73 3.30
C THR A 708 5.83 6.20 3.41
N THR A 709 6.93 6.61 2.78
CA THR A 709 7.41 7.99 2.75
C THR A 709 6.39 8.93 2.12
N SER A 710 5.71 8.51 1.06
CA SER A 710 4.70 9.31 0.37
C SER A 710 3.47 9.56 1.23
N ILE A 711 3.05 8.59 2.04
CA ILE A 711 1.95 8.76 3.01
C ILE A 711 2.33 9.82 4.06
N MET A 712 3.58 9.82 4.53
CA MET A 712 4.09 10.85 5.45
C MET A 712 4.20 12.22 4.77
N ALA A 713 4.72 12.28 3.54
CA ALA A 713 4.86 13.51 2.77
C ALA A 713 3.50 14.19 2.49
N ILE A 714 2.49 13.43 2.04
CA ILE A 714 1.15 14.03 1.84
C ILE A 714 0.49 14.43 3.17
N SER A 715 0.80 13.73 4.27
CA SER A 715 0.31 14.13 5.60
C SER A 715 0.87 15.49 6.02
N ARG A 716 2.14 15.78 5.69
CA ARG A 716 2.73 17.12 5.86
C ARG A 716 2.00 18.18 5.03
N ALA A 717 1.78 17.93 3.74
CA ALA A 717 1.02 18.87 2.89
C ALA A 717 -0.38 19.15 3.49
N PHE A 718 -1.05 18.13 4.06
CA PHE A 718 -2.33 18.32 4.76
C PHE A 718 -2.22 19.21 6.02
N GLN A 719 -1.12 19.12 6.76
CA GLN A 719 -0.85 20.00 7.91
C GLN A 719 -0.60 21.45 7.48
N MET A 720 0.12 21.64 6.37
CA MET A 720 0.45 22.97 5.84
C MET A 720 -0.71 23.62 5.07
N GLY A 721 -1.61 22.82 4.52
CA GLY A 721 -2.73 23.30 3.69
C GLY A 721 -2.35 23.57 2.23
N HIS A 722 -1.11 23.27 1.82
CA HIS A 722 -0.61 23.38 0.45
C HIS A 722 0.54 22.37 0.23
N PHE A 723 0.94 22.16 -1.02
CA PHE A 723 2.12 21.34 -1.35
C PHE A 723 3.43 22.11 -1.10
N ASP A 724 4.51 21.41 -0.79
CA ASP A 724 5.85 22.01 -0.78
C ASP A 724 6.18 22.49 -2.21
N PHE A 725 6.75 23.70 -2.34
CA PHE A 725 7.03 24.37 -3.62
C PHE A 725 5.79 24.67 -4.49
N GLU A 726 4.59 24.72 -3.90
CA GLU A 726 3.37 25.14 -4.60
C GLU A 726 3.50 26.59 -5.10
N GLN A 727 3.33 26.77 -6.42
CA GLN A 727 3.35 28.09 -7.04
C GLN A 727 2.00 28.81 -6.94
N ASN A 728 2.04 30.14 -6.88
CA ASN A 728 0.82 30.95 -7.01
C ASN A 728 0.38 31.10 -8.48
N GLU A 729 -0.83 31.61 -8.70
CA GLU A 729 -1.43 31.78 -10.03
C GLU A 729 -0.53 32.53 -11.02
N LYS A 730 0.20 33.55 -10.55
CA LYS A 730 1.05 34.40 -11.39
C LYS A 730 2.34 33.68 -11.76
N GLU A 731 2.96 32.97 -10.81
CA GLU A 731 4.17 32.18 -11.05
C GLU A 731 3.91 31.05 -12.05
N VAL A 732 2.80 30.33 -11.90
CA VAL A 732 2.38 29.29 -12.87
C VAL A 732 2.23 29.91 -14.25
N MET A 733 1.45 30.99 -14.37
CA MET A 733 1.22 31.68 -15.64
C MET A 733 2.53 32.19 -16.24
N ASP A 734 3.41 32.79 -15.43
CA ASP A 734 4.69 33.33 -15.86
C ASP A 734 5.58 32.22 -16.45
N LEU A 735 5.72 31.10 -15.74
CA LEU A 735 6.50 29.94 -16.20
C LEU A 735 5.88 29.36 -17.48
N TRP A 736 4.57 29.20 -17.52
CA TRP A 736 3.85 28.60 -18.64
C TRP A 736 3.94 29.44 -19.91
N LEU A 737 3.65 30.73 -19.83
CA LEU A 737 3.69 31.64 -20.99
C LEU A 737 5.12 31.87 -21.48
N SER A 738 6.12 31.85 -20.59
CA SER A 738 7.54 31.97 -20.99
C SER A 738 8.02 30.79 -21.84
N HIS A 739 7.40 29.61 -21.70
CA HIS A 739 7.69 28.42 -22.50
C HIS A 739 6.99 28.41 -23.87
N ILE A 740 5.79 28.99 -23.98
CA ILE A 740 4.98 28.90 -25.21
C ILE A 740 4.95 30.19 -26.04
N ASP A 741 5.33 31.34 -25.46
CA ASP A 741 5.22 32.64 -26.10
C ASP A 741 6.54 33.43 -26.06
N SER A 742 7.21 33.51 -27.21
CA SER A 742 8.49 34.22 -27.33
C SER A 742 8.42 35.71 -27.01
N VAL A 743 7.26 36.38 -27.15
CA VAL A 743 7.10 37.80 -26.76
C VAL A 743 7.04 37.92 -25.24
N TYR A 744 6.33 37.01 -24.59
CA TYR A 744 6.25 36.97 -23.14
C TYR A 744 7.61 36.68 -22.53
N SER A 745 8.27 35.63 -23.03
CA SER A 745 9.62 35.23 -22.66
C SER A 745 10.62 36.39 -22.81
N PHE A 746 10.62 37.07 -23.95
CA PHE A 746 11.44 38.26 -24.20
C PHE A 746 11.25 39.35 -23.13
N VAL A 747 10.00 39.75 -22.87
CA VAL A 747 9.72 40.84 -21.93
C VAL A 747 10.12 40.44 -20.51
N LYS A 748 9.76 39.23 -20.08
CA LYS A 748 10.09 38.73 -18.74
C LYS A 748 11.59 38.60 -18.52
N THR A 749 12.30 37.88 -19.39
CA THR A 749 13.75 37.71 -19.27
C THR A 749 14.47 39.05 -19.24
N TYR A 750 14.10 39.99 -20.12
CA TYR A 750 14.78 41.28 -20.17
C TYR A 750 14.36 42.21 -19.03
N ALA A 751 13.15 42.07 -18.48
CA ALA A 751 12.74 42.78 -17.28
C ALA A 751 13.49 42.28 -16.03
N GLU A 752 13.65 40.96 -15.89
CA GLU A 752 14.44 40.34 -14.81
C GLU A 752 15.92 40.76 -14.86
N LYS A 753 16.48 40.87 -16.07
CA LYS A 753 17.83 41.41 -16.29
C LYS A 753 17.93 42.93 -16.13
N GLY A 754 16.84 43.63 -15.83
CA GLY A 754 16.81 45.09 -15.71
C GLY A 754 16.97 45.86 -17.02
N ILE A 755 17.00 45.17 -18.17
CA ILE A 755 17.11 45.75 -19.53
C ILE A 755 15.81 46.44 -19.91
N LEU A 756 14.66 45.88 -19.52
CA LEU A 756 13.35 46.46 -19.75
C LEU A 756 12.71 46.86 -18.44
N THR A 757 12.06 48.02 -18.44
CA THR A 757 11.12 48.42 -17.39
C THR A 757 9.72 48.30 -17.94
N VAL A 758 8.81 47.67 -17.20
CA VAL A 758 7.41 47.48 -17.60
C VAL A 758 6.51 48.05 -16.51
N ASP A 759 5.83 49.14 -16.83
CA ASP A 759 4.81 49.75 -15.98
C ASP A 759 3.70 50.31 -16.86
N PRO A 760 2.62 49.54 -17.13
CA PRO A 760 1.54 49.98 -18.01
C PRO A 760 0.78 51.21 -17.50
N LYS A 761 0.91 51.57 -16.22
CA LYS A 761 0.28 52.77 -15.65
C LYS A 761 1.13 54.03 -15.84
N ASN A 762 2.41 53.88 -16.17
CA ASN A 762 3.32 54.99 -16.39
C ASN A 762 3.30 55.44 -17.86
N GLY A 763 2.62 56.56 -18.12
CA GLY A 763 2.51 57.16 -19.46
C GLY A 763 3.81 57.75 -20.01
N ASP A 764 4.78 58.04 -19.13
CA ASP A 764 6.08 58.60 -19.51
C ASP A 764 7.08 57.51 -19.91
N LEU A 765 6.81 56.27 -19.52
CA LEU A 765 7.63 55.12 -19.87
C LEU A 765 7.36 54.71 -21.32
N VAL A 766 8.15 55.24 -22.25
CA VAL A 766 7.95 55.05 -23.69
C VAL A 766 9.19 54.55 -24.44
N VAL A 767 8.97 53.74 -25.47
CA VAL A 767 10.03 53.26 -26.37
C VAL A 767 9.56 53.24 -27.82
N GLU A 768 10.46 53.55 -28.76
CA GLU A 768 10.14 53.43 -30.19
C GLU A 768 9.81 51.96 -30.54
N LYS A 769 8.62 51.72 -31.12
CA LYS A 769 8.16 50.36 -31.48
C LYS A 769 9.16 49.61 -32.35
N LYS A 770 9.78 50.30 -33.31
CA LYS A 770 10.76 49.71 -34.24
C LYS A 770 12.00 49.22 -33.49
N ARG A 771 12.44 49.99 -32.49
CA ARG A 771 13.61 49.69 -31.66
C ARG A 771 13.37 48.45 -30.80
N LEU A 772 12.27 48.44 -30.03
CA LEU A 772 11.96 47.29 -29.17
C LEU A 772 11.70 46.02 -29.99
N TYR A 773 11.05 46.13 -31.15
CA TYR A 773 10.85 44.99 -32.05
C TYR A 773 12.18 44.44 -32.60
N LYS A 774 13.18 45.29 -32.86
CA LYS A 774 14.53 44.83 -33.24
C LYS A 774 15.15 44.02 -32.10
N MET A 775 15.14 44.53 -30.87
CA MET A 775 15.64 43.79 -29.69
C MET A 775 14.93 42.45 -29.50
N TYR A 776 13.61 42.41 -29.70
CA TYR A 776 12.84 41.16 -29.68
C TYR A 776 13.29 40.17 -30.75
N ARG A 777 13.57 40.63 -31.98
CA ARG A 777 14.06 39.79 -33.07
C ARG A 777 15.45 39.24 -32.77
N ASP A 778 16.32 40.08 -32.21
CA ASP A 778 17.67 39.69 -31.81
C ASP A 778 17.60 38.64 -30.69
N TYR A 779 16.78 38.87 -29.66
CA TYR A 779 16.47 37.89 -28.62
C TYR A 779 15.95 36.56 -29.19
N CYS A 780 15.00 36.60 -30.13
CA CYS A 780 14.49 35.37 -30.75
C CYS A 780 15.58 34.61 -31.49
N ASN A 781 16.48 35.29 -32.19
CA ASN A 781 17.60 34.65 -32.88
C ASN A 781 18.57 34.01 -31.86
N THR A 782 18.89 34.72 -30.78
CA THR A 782 19.78 34.21 -29.71
C THR A 782 19.19 33.00 -29.00
N MET A 783 17.89 33.03 -28.68
CA MET A 783 17.20 31.95 -27.96
C MET A 783 16.67 30.84 -28.88
N GLY A 784 16.91 30.94 -30.21
CA GLY A 784 16.41 29.96 -31.18
C GLY A 784 14.89 29.97 -31.38
N PHE A 785 14.18 31.01 -30.93
CA PHE A 785 12.74 31.14 -31.11
C PHE A 785 12.34 31.59 -32.50
N ARG A 786 11.21 31.07 -33.00
CA ARG A 786 10.54 31.63 -34.17
C ARG A 786 9.78 32.90 -33.76
N GLY A 787 10.39 34.06 -34.00
CA GLY A 787 9.78 35.35 -33.68
C GLY A 787 8.51 35.65 -34.48
N VAL A 788 7.56 36.36 -33.87
CA VAL A 788 6.31 36.80 -34.51
C VAL A 788 6.49 38.13 -35.26
N GLY A 789 5.60 38.44 -36.20
CA GLY A 789 5.62 39.71 -36.93
C GLY A 789 5.24 40.95 -36.09
N PRO A 790 5.53 42.18 -36.56
CA PRO A 790 5.40 43.41 -35.75
C PRO A 790 3.98 43.73 -35.25
N ASN A 791 2.94 43.28 -35.95
CA ASN A 791 1.56 43.47 -35.52
C ASN A 791 1.18 42.48 -34.41
N SER A 792 1.59 41.22 -34.56
CA SER A 792 1.40 40.21 -33.52
C SER A 792 2.20 40.54 -32.25
N PHE A 793 3.42 41.04 -32.41
CA PHE A 793 4.25 41.54 -31.31
C PHE A 793 3.53 42.60 -30.48
N SER A 794 3.04 43.68 -31.11
CA SER A 794 2.30 44.72 -30.40
C SER A 794 0.98 44.24 -29.80
N ARG A 795 0.28 43.32 -30.47
CA ARG A 795 -0.95 42.72 -29.93
C ARG A 795 -0.64 41.95 -28.65
N LYS A 796 0.40 41.10 -28.65
CA LYS A 796 0.80 40.32 -27.47
C LYS A 796 1.31 41.20 -26.32
N LEU A 797 2.07 42.26 -26.60
CA LEU A 797 2.46 43.25 -25.58
C LEU A 797 1.24 43.90 -24.93
N ARG A 798 0.20 44.20 -25.71
CA ARG A 798 -1.06 44.71 -25.18
C ARG A 798 -1.79 43.66 -24.35
N THR A 799 -1.93 42.44 -24.87
CA THR A 799 -2.67 41.36 -24.21
C THR A 799 -2.05 40.96 -22.88
N TYR A 800 -0.73 40.76 -22.82
CA TYR A 800 -0.08 40.22 -21.63
C TYR A 800 0.39 41.29 -20.63
N PHE A 801 0.76 42.47 -21.12
CA PHE A 801 1.40 43.50 -20.30
C PHE A 801 0.63 44.83 -20.29
N ASN A 802 -0.55 44.90 -20.92
CA ASN A 802 -1.34 46.12 -21.06
C ASN A 802 -0.58 47.30 -21.70
N ILE A 803 0.43 47.01 -22.52
CA ILE A 803 1.22 48.04 -23.22
C ILE A 803 0.41 48.59 -24.39
N SER A 804 0.23 49.92 -24.39
CA SER A 804 -0.50 50.61 -25.45
C SER A 804 0.44 51.12 -26.54
N THR A 805 -0.13 51.59 -27.67
CA THR A 805 0.66 52.12 -28.79
C THR A 805 0.17 53.53 -29.10
N ASP A 806 1.10 54.47 -29.17
CA ASP A 806 0.84 55.87 -29.48
C ASP A 806 1.65 56.32 -30.72
N ARG A 807 1.26 57.44 -31.35
CA ARG A 807 1.96 58.05 -32.48
C ARG A 807 2.46 59.45 -32.09
N LYS A 808 3.78 59.61 -31.98
CA LYS A 808 4.41 60.89 -31.66
C LYS A 808 5.09 61.49 -32.90
N VAL A 809 5.05 62.81 -33.01
CA VAL A 809 5.82 63.56 -34.02
C VAL A 809 7.27 63.63 -33.54
N VAL A 810 8.21 63.24 -34.40
CA VAL A 810 9.65 63.16 -34.08
C VAL A 810 10.50 64.13 -34.90
N GLY A 811 9.88 64.95 -35.75
CA GLY A 811 10.54 65.93 -36.60
C GLY A 811 9.65 66.36 -37.76
N TYR A 812 10.17 67.26 -38.60
CA TYR A 812 9.51 67.72 -39.82
C TYR A 812 10.46 67.55 -41.00
N LYS A 813 9.95 67.08 -42.13
CA LYS A 813 10.69 67.03 -43.40
C LYS A 813 9.82 67.63 -44.48
N ASP A 814 10.35 68.62 -45.20
CA ASP A 814 9.64 69.39 -46.23
C ASP A 814 8.29 69.95 -45.71
N GLY A 815 8.30 70.48 -44.47
CA GLY A 815 7.10 71.02 -43.80
C GLY A 815 6.10 69.97 -43.31
N LYS A 816 6.32 68.67 -43.55
CA LYS A 816 5.41 67.58 -43.11
C LYS A 816 5.91 66.92 -41.83
N PRO A 817 5.02 66.67 -40.83
CA PRO A 817 5.41 66.02 -39.59
C PRO A 817 5.76 64.55 -39.82
N ILE A 818 6.98 64.16 -39.44
CA ILE A 818 7.41 62.77 -39.36
C ILE A 818 6.83 62.17 -38.07
N ARG A 819 5.95 61.17 -38.21
CA ARG A 819 5.35 60.47 -37.07
C ARG A 819 5.94 59.07 -36.93
N ARG A 820 6.33 58.71 -35.70
CA ARG A 820 6.76 57.35 -35.34
C ARG A 820 5.81 56.74 -34.33
N LYS A 821 5.76 55.40 -34.29
CA LYS A 821 4.94 54.64 -33.34
C LYS A 821 5.77 54.34 -32.09
N PHE A 822 5.24 54.70 -30.93
CA PHE A 822 5.83 54.41 -29.63
C PHE A 822 4.95 53.41 -28.87
N LEU A 823 5.58 52.58 -28.06
CA LEU A 823 4.92 51.74 -27.07
C LEU A 823 4.94 52.49 -25.74
N VAL A 824 3.81 52.51 -25.04
CA VAL A 824 3.64 53.24 -23.78
C VAL A 824 3.42 52.24 -22.65
N GLY A 825 4.12 52.45 -21.54
CA GLY A 825 4.20 51.56 -20.39
C GLY A 825 5.37 50.57 -20.44
N ILE A 826 6.33 50.78 -21.34
CA ILE A 826 7.55 49.97 -21.45
C ILE A 826 8.73 50.82 -21.92
N GLY A 827 9.88 50.68 -21.25
CA GLY A 827 11.10 51.42 -21.52
C GLY A 827 12.31 50.50 -21.58
N ILE A 828 13.38 50.98 -22.20
CA ILE A 828 14.68 50.30 -22.23
C ILE A 828 15.60 51.01 -21.24
N ASN A 829 16.22 50.27 -20.34
CA ASN A 829 17.37 50.74 -19.58
C ASN A 829 18.60 50.61 -20.47
N GLU A 830 19.01 51.73 -21.06
CA GLU A 830 20.13 51.79 -22.01
C GLU A 830 21.44 51.27 -21.42
N LEU A 831 21.65 51.50 -20.13
CA LEU A 831 22.86 51.09 -19.43
C LEU A 831 22.93 49.56 -19.25
N GLU A 832 21.83 48.94 -18.84
CA GLU A 832 21.76 47.48 -18.69
C GLU A 832 21.72 46.75 -20.04
N ALA A 833 21.04 47.33 -21.03
CA ALA A 833 21.08 46.83 -22.40
C ALA A 833 22.50 46.82 -22.95
N TYR A 834 23.29 47.86 -22.68
CA TYR A 834 24.69 47.96 -23.08
C TYR A 834 25.59 46.95 -22.34
N ARG A 835 25.43 46.80 -21.01
CA ARG A 835 26.20 45.84 -20.19
C ARG A 835 26.10 44.40 -20.69
N GLN A 836 24.89 43.98 -21.10
CA GLN A 836 24.65 42.62 -21.61
C GLN A 836 25.20 42.38 -23.02
N LEU A 837 25.36 43.42 -23.84
CA LEU A 837 25.93 43.29 -25.19
C LEU A 837 27.45 43.18 -25.18
N ASN A 838 28.11 43.72 -24.16
CA ASN A 838 29.56 43.91 -24.20
C ASN A 838 30.40 43.16 -23.17
N HIS A 839 29.80 42.49 -22.17
CA HIS A 839 30.43 41.57 -21.19
C HIS A 839 31.80 41.94 -20.55
N GLU A 840 32.40 43.09 -20.85
CA GLU A 840 33.81 43.40 -20.54
C GLU A 840 34.03 44.84 -20.06
N THR A 841 33.03 45.74 -20.11
CA THR A 841 33.20 47.17 -19.75
C THR A 841 32.32 47.59 -18.57
N THR A 842 32.94 48.09 -17.51
CA THR A 842 32.32 48.54 -16.24
C THR A 842 31.76 49.97 -16.33
N ILE A 843 30.91 50.39 -15.38
CA ILE A 843 30.36 51.77 -15.35
C ILE A 843 31.48 52.81 -15.23
N ASP A 844 32.50 52.53 -14.42
CA ASP A 844 33.59 53.46 -14.20
C ASP A 844 34.45 53.61 -15.46
N GLU A 845 34.67 52.51 -16.20
CA GLU A 845 35.30 52.55 -17.52
C GLU A 845 34.47 53.37 -18.53
N ILE A 846 33.14 53.25 -18.55
CA ILE A 846 32.30 54.07 -19.46
C ILE A 846 32.41 55.56 -19.12
N LYS A 847 32.37 55.93 -17.83
CA LYS A 847 32.55 57.33 -17.41
C LYS A 847 33.92 57.86 -17.80
N GLU A 848 34.96 57.05 -17.61
CA GLU A 848 36.33 57.35 -17.99
C GLU A 848 36.46 57.50 -19.51
N PHE A 849 35.84 56.62 -20.30
CA PHE A 849 35.80 56.71 -21.77
C PHE A 849 35.09 57.97 -22.24
N LEU A 850 33.93 58.30 -21.67
CA LEU A 850 33.19 59.53 -22.00
C LEU A 850 33.97 60.79 -21.63
N ASN A 851 34.71 60.79 -20.51
CA ASN A 851 35.59 61.89 -20.15
C ASN A 851 36.78 61.99 -21.12
N TYR A 852 37.38 60.86 -21.46
CA TYR A 852 38.49 60.80 -22.41
C TYR A 852 38.07 61.33 -23.80
N ILE A 853 36.86 61.00 -24.29
CA ILE A 853 36.32 61.55 -25.56
C ILE A 853 36.13 63.06 -25.45
N LYS A 854 35.62 63.57 -24.33
CA LYS A 854 35.45 65.03 -24.13
C LYS A 854 36.78 65.77 -24.11
N GLU A 855 37.79 65.21 -23.45
CA GLU A 855 39.13 65.81 -23.34
C GLU A 855 39.89 65.78 -24.67
N ASN A 856 39.61 64.78 -25.52
CA ASN A 856 40.29 64.55 -26.79
C ASN A 856 39.38 64.81 -28.01
N ASN A 857 38.34 65.64 -27.86
CA ASN A 857 37.42 65.96 -28.97
C ASN A 857 38.14 66.67 -30.13
N ASN A 858 37.84 66.30 -31.37
CA ASN A 858 38.47 66.75 -32.62
C ASN A 858 39.99 66.48 -32.67
N THR A 859 40.45 65.41 -32.03
CA THR A 859 41.86 64.98 -32.10
C THR A 859 42.00 63.67 -32.87
N ILE A 860 43.16 63.48 -33.47
CA ILE A 860 43.55 62.22 -34.12
C ILE A 860 44.58 61.54 -33.23
N LYS A 861 44.31 60.30 -32.83
CA LYS A 861 45.15 59.50 -31.94
C LYS A 861 45.53 58.17 -32.59
N GLU A 862 46.80 57.79 -32.47
CA GLU A 862 47.20 56.41 -32.77
C GLU A 862 46.77 55.46 -31.63
N PHE A 863 46.52 54.20 -31.94
CA PHE A 863 46.18 53.18 -30.95
C PHE A 863 47.24 53.09 -29.85
N THR A 864 48.51 53.23 -30.22
CA THR A 864 49.66 53.25 -29.30
C THR A 864 49.60 54.39 -28.30
N ASP A 865 49.06 55.55 -28.69
CA ASP A 865 48.86 56.70 -27.79
C ASP A 865 47.66 56.48 -26.87
N ILE A 866 46.58 55.90 -27.40
CA ILE A 866 45.41 55.51 -26.60
C ILE A 866 45.81 54.47 -25.54
N VAL A 867 46.65 53.49 -25.88
CA VAL A 867 47.19 52.50 -24.94
C VAL A 867 48.04 53.16 -23.85
N LYS A 868 48.85 54.17 -24.19
CA LYS A 868 49.63 54.93 -23.20
C LYS A 868 48.73 55.73 -22.28
N ASP A 869 47.71 56.38 -22.82
CA ASP A 869 46.80 57.24 -22.07
C ASP A 869 45.98 56.44 -21.05
N PHE A 870 45.53 55.23 -21.40
CA PHE A 870 44.81 54.34 -20.49
C PHE A 870 45.72 53.47 -19.61
N GLY A 871 47.01 53.37 -19.93
CA GLY A 871 47.99 52.52 -19.24
C GLY A 871 47.74 51.01 -19.37
N ASP A 872 46.73 50.60 -20.14
CA ASP A 872 46.27 49.23 -20.29
C ASP A 872 45.77 48.98 -21.72
N ARG A 873 46.31 47.96 -22.38
CA ARG A 873 46.01 47.66 -23.77
C ARG A 873 44.60 47.09 -23.97
N ASP A 874 44.11 46.29 -23.03
CA ASP A 874 42.78 45.72 -23.10
C ASP A 874 41.72 46.80 -22.88
N LYS A 875 42.01 47.75 -21.99
CA LYS A 875 41.18 48.94 -21.77
C LYS A 875 41.13 49.85 -22.99
N ALA A 876 42.26 50.08 -23.66
CA ALA A 876 42.31 50.81 -24.92
C ALA A 876 41.54 50.10 -26.05
N ASN A 877 41.63 48.78 -26.15
CA ASN A 877 40.82 47.99 -27.08
C ASN A 877 39.31 48.15 -26.82
N LYS A 878 38.89 48.08 -25.54
CA LYS A 878 37.50 48.32 -25.13
C LYS A 878 37.06 49.74 -25.46
N PHE A 879 37.91 50.74 -25.23
CA PHE A 879 37.66 52.13 -25.56
C PHE A 879 37.42 52.34 -27.06
N VAL A 880 38.33 51.85 -27.91
CA VAL A 880 38.21 52.01 -29.37
C VAL A 880 36.93 51.39 -29.89
N LYS A 881 36.63 50.17 -29.44
CA LYS A 881 35.39 49.47 -29.78
C LYS A 881 34.16 50.29 -29.33
N PHE A 882 34.14 50.74 -28.07
CA PHE A 882 33.07 51.60 -27.54
C PHE A 882 32.90 52.88 -28.36
N CYS A 883 34.00 53.55 -28.67
CA CYS A 883 34.02 54.82 -29.38
C CYS A 883 33.50 54.68 -30.81
N GLN A 884 33.90 53.62 -31.52
CA GLN A 884 33.41 53.34 -32.88
C GLN A 884 31.94 52.90 -32.89
N ASP A 885 31.52 52.02 -31.98
CA ASP A 885 30.14 51.52 -31.88
C ASP A 885 29.14 52.68 -31.64
N HIS A 886 29.57 53.72 -30.95
CA HIS A 886 28.75 54.91 -30.63
C HIS A 886 29.00 56.09 -31.58
N ARG A 887 29.83 55.92 -32.61
CA ARG A 887 30.21 56.97 -33.57
C ARG A 887 30.83 58.20 -32.91
N PHE A 888 31.57 57.99 -31.82
CA PHE A 888 32.43 59.00 -31.24
C PHE A 888 33.85 58.97 -31.84
N CYS A 889 34.18 57.93 -32.63
CA CYS A 889 35.46 57.82 -33.32
C CYS A 889 35.29 57.33 -34.76
N GLU A 890 36.05 57.91 -35.67
CA GLU A 890 36.17 57.47 -37.07
C GLU A 890 37.60 56.95 -37.33
N PRO A 891 37.77 55.74 -37.90
CA PRO A 891 39.10 55.25 -38.28
C PRO A 891 39.63 56.03 -39.48
N ARG A 892 40.84 56.58 -39.37
CA ARG A 892 41.59 57.26 -40.45
C ARG A 892 42.75 56.43 -41.01
N GLY A 893 43.04 55.29 -40.38
CA GLY A 893 44.08 54.33 -40.76
C GLY A 893 43.92 53.03 -40.00
N MET A 894 44.89 52.10 -40.13
CA MET A 894 44.81 50.77 -39.50
C MET A 894 44.80 50.83 -37.97
N ASP A 895 45.46 51.84 -37.39
CA ASP A 895 45.56 52.07 -35.94
C ASP A 895 45.39 53.56 -35.59
N ILE A 896 44.68 54.34 -36.42
CA ILE A 896 44.50 55.79 -36.22
C ILE A 896 43.02 56.12 -36.11
N PHE A 897 42.62 56.79 -35.04
CA PHE A 897 41.24 57.13 -34.71
C PHE A 897 41.08 58.63 -34.54
N GLU A 898 40.15 59.22 -35.28
CA GLU A 898 39.70 60.60 -35.08
C GLU A 898 38.53 60.61 -34.11
N ILE A 899 38.72 61.23 -32.95
CA ILE A 899 37.75 61.29 -31.86
C ILE A 899 36.90 62.56 -32.03
N HIS A 900 35.58 62.41 -32.07
CA HIS A 900 34.62 63.50 -32.20
C HIS A 900 33.37 63.28 -31.33
N LEU A 901 32.89 64.34 -30.71
CA LEU A 901 31.68 64.36 -29.91
C LEU A 901 30.59 65.08 -30.70
N ASP A 902 29.80 64.33 -31.47
CA ASP A 902 28.66 64.83 -32.27
C ASP A 902 27.44 65.23 -31.42
#